data_AF-A0A9D1J663-F1
#
_entry.id   AF-A0A9D1J663-F1
#
_cell.length_a   1.000
_cell.length_b   1.000
_cell.length_c   1.000
_cell.angle_alpha   90.00
_cell.angle_beta   90.00
_cell.angle_gamma   90.00
#
_symmetry.space_group_name_H-M   'P 1'
#
loop_
_entity.id
_entity.type
_entity.pdbx_description
1 polymer ?
#
loop_
_entity_poly.entity_id
_entity_poly.type
_entity_poly.pdbx_seq_one_letter_code
_entity_poly.pdbx_strand_id
1 'polypeptide(L)'
;MNDLMDRQLAAWPEAARRYRDLQNIETREIDLGGMPVRIQFNPARAVSTLARTDAAAIKARPCFLCRDNRPEQQEALPFEGCDGRRYEVLVNPFPIFPKHYTVPSVEHTPQRIAGRFPDMLRLAETFADMVVFYNGPESGASAPDHFHFQMGCRGFLPVETHFDRLKPVTVMRPGRASIAVTSGYISGLPVITAPDGTSATAAFLRVLRSLPVSPATGEPQLNILCWKETSADGGPGASFRIIVIPRKAHRPSCYFAPEDRAVRISPASVDLGGVFIVPVEADFRRVNAQVLRDIIEETVDISWQPVIDVGLLTAPQLRVRFNQPFTGPDSRKGGICGEQAFTLADGMVEWNGKRYGRLEFRPEGNTPEEGDSRGFTLHKVRIGINFHWEREEDQLFSGGLTILPSEEGLVAINSVLTEDYLLSVISSEMNGDAPEEFLKAHAVISRSWLLARPTLGGGDNAHGSEGSCHSAAANGDNPDSQESPGNGHSGQGISAPGSLENDRIIRWYDREDHSLFDVCADDHCQRYQGLLRAGNANIRRAIEATRGLVLTDGPDGAICDTRFSKCCGGVSERFSACWADEDYAYLRPVRDYACLQTDEDNAADDGTPDAVGIIPDLSDEQNARKWILSSPEAFCNTSDPALLSTVLNSYDQETADFYRWRVEYTQEELSDLLRRRSGIDFGSVLELRPLRRGASGRIIELLIRGTQRTVTVGKELEIRRWLSKSHLYSSAFVVDTVYAEPAADGQDIRPDINAPAIPTGFILHGAGWGHGVGLCQIGAAAMSARGCTFDRILAHYFRGSCLTRLY
;
A
#
# COMPACT_ATOMS: atom_id res chain seq x y z
N MET A 1 0.57 -34.16 23.42
CA MET A 1 -0.54 -33.36 23.99
C MET A 1 -1.74 -34.20 24.39
N ASN A 2 -2.33 -35.02 23.52
CA ASN A 2 -3.49 -35.86 23.90
C ASN A 2 -3.19 -36.75 25.11
N ASP A 3 -2.03 -37.41 25.13
CA ASP A 3 -1.55 -38.17 26.28
C ASP A 3 -1.48 -37.34 27.59
N LEU A 4 -1.05 -36.07 27.52
CA LEU A 4 -1.02 -35.20 28.70
C LEU A 4 -2.44 -34.93 29.21
N MET A 5 -3.38 -34.61 28.33
CA MET A 5 -4.78 -34.35 28.72
C MET A 5 -5.40 -35.58 29.38
N ASP A 6 -5.27 -36.75 28.76
CA ASP A 6 -5.88 -37.97 29.27
C ASP A 6 -5.31 -38.34 30.66
N ARG A 7 -3.98 -38.25 30.83
CA ARG A 7 -3.33 -38.47 32.13
C ARG A 7 -3.76 -37.44 33.18
N GLN A 8 -3.85 -36.17 32.81
CA GLN A 8 -4.25 -35.09 33.71
C GLN A 8 -5.72 -35.23 34.16
N LEU A 9 -6.64 -35.55 33.25
CA LEU A 9 -8.05 -35.75 33.63
C LEU A 9 -8.27 -37.04 34.43
N ALA A 10 -7.39 -38.04 34.31
CA ALA A 10 -7.40 -39.21 35.17
C ALA A 10 -6.87 -38.90 36.59
N ALA A 11 -5.80 -38.09 36.70
CA ALA A 11 -5.09 -37.83 37.95
C ALA A 11 -5.61 -36.60 38.73
N TRP A 12 -6.36 -35.69 38.10
CA TRP A 12 -6.83 -34.43 38.69
C TRP A 12 -8.37 -34.33 38.71
N PRO A 13 -9.04 -34.79 39.80
CA PRO A 13 -10.50 -34.89 39.85
C PRO A 13 -11.26 -33.57 39.64
N GLU A 14 -10.71 -32.45 40.11
CA GLU A 14 -11.33 -31.13 39.97
C GLU A 14 -11.35 -30.67 38.51
N ALA A 15 -10.22 -30.82 37.80
CA ALA A 15 -10.16 -30.54 36.36
C ALA A 15 -11.12 -31.48 35.60
N ALA A 16 -11.08 -32.78 35.89
CA ALA A 16 -11.97 -33.77 35.27
C ALA A 16 -13.46 -33.43 35.42
N ARG A 17 -13.87 -32.95 36.60
CA ARG A 17 -15.24 -32.47 36.84
C ARG A 17 -15.58 -31.30 35.92
N ARG A 18 -14.73 -30.26 35.86
CA ARG A 18 -14.99 -29.08 35.02
C ARG A 18 -15.03 -29.38 33.52
N TYR A 19 -14.24 -30.35 33.04
CA TYR A 19 -14.34 -30.82 31.66
C TYR A 19 -15.65 -31.59 31.40
N ARG A 20 -16.15 -32.37 32.36
CA ARG A 20 -17.49 -32.99 32.26
C ARG A 20 -18.61 -31.95 32.31
N ASP A 21 -18.48 -30.95 33.17
CA ASP A 21 -19.45 -29.84 33.25
C ASP A 21 -19.50 -29.10 31.91
N LEU A 22 -18.35 -28.81 31.29
CA LEU A 22 -18.22 -28.20 29.96
C LEU A 22 -18.97 -28.96 28.86
N GLN A 23 -19.09 -30.28 28.93
CA GLN A 23 -19.83 -31.07 27.93
C GLN A 23 -21.35 -30.88 28.01
N ASN A 24 -21.87 -30.44 29.16
CA ASN A 24 -23.29 -30.35 29.46
C ASN A 24 -23.80 -28.90 29.54
N ILE A 25 -22.96 -27.92 29.21
CA ILE A 25 -23.37 -26.52 29.28
C ILE A 25 -24.32 -26.13 28.16
N GLU A 26 -25.12 -25.11 28.45
CA GLU A 26 -26.01 -24.53 27.45
C GLU A 26 -25.25 -23.63 26.49
N THR A 27 -25.52 -23.80 25.19
CA THR A 27 -25.01 -22.94 24.13
C THR A 27 -26.14 -22.52 23.20
N ARG A 28 -26.02 -21.35 22.60
CA ARG A 28 -26.91 -20.90 21.51
C ARG A 28 -26.11 -20.17 20.46
N GLU A 29 -26.61 -20.20 19.23
CA GLU A 29 -25.99 -19.53 18.09
C GLU A 29 -26.77 -18.27 17.73
N ILE A 30 -26.05 -17.23 17.30
CA ILE A 30 -26.59 -15.97 16.81
C ILE A 30 -25.85 -15.61 15.54
N ASP A 31 -26.54 -15.14 14.51
CA ASP A 31 -25.87 -14.53 13.36
C ASP A 31 -25.45 -13.10 13.69
N LEU A 32 -24.15 -12.82 13.55
CA LEU A 32 -23.57 -11.49 13.73
C LEU A 32 -22.93 -11.03 12.43
N GLY A 33 -23.71 -10.34 11.59
CA GLY A 33 -23.22 -9.82 10.31
C GLY A 33 -22.77 -10.94 9.37
N GLY A 34 -23.53 -12.04 9.32
CA GLY A 34 -23.20 -13.23 8.55
C GLY A 34 -22.25 -14.21 9.25
N MET A 35 -21.72 -13.92 10.44
CA MET A 35 -20.90 -14.87 11.21
C MET A 35 -21.75 -15.64 12.23
N PRO A 36 -21.77 -16.98 12.24
CA PRO A 36 -22.49 -17.77 13.23
C PRO A 36 -21.72 -17.78 14.56
N VAL A 37 -22.00 -16.81 15.43
CA VAL A 37 -21.33 -16.71 16.73
C VAL A 37 -22.03 -17.58 17.78
N ARG A 38 -21.25 -18.24 18.62
CA ARG A 38 -21.74 -19.09 19.70
C ARG A 38 -21.69 -18.36 21.02
N ILE A 39 -22.79 -18.36 21.75
CA ILE A 39 -22.84 -17.90 23.15
C ILE A 39 -22.81 -19.13 24.03
N GLN A 40 -21.85 -19.16 24.95
CA GLN A 40 -21.60 -20.28 25.85
C GLN A 40 -21.91 -19.85 27.30
N PHE A 41 -22.88 -20.49 27.94
CA PHE A 41 -23.13 -20.30 29.37
C PHE A 41 -22.15 -21.15 30.19
N ASN A 42 -21.13 -20.53 30.80
CA ASN A 42 -20.08 -21.26 31.51
C ASN A 42 -19.82 -20.68 32.92
N PRO A 43 -20.54 -21.15 33.95
CA PRO A 43 -20.39 -20.69 35.33
C PRO A 43 -18.98 -20.84 35.90
N ALA A 44 -18.22 -21.86 35.46
CA ALA A 44 -16.86 -22.09 35.94
C ALA A 44 -15.92 -20.90 35.62
N ARG A 45 -16.27 -20.08 34.63
CA ARG A 45 -15.51 -18.88 34.25
C ARG A 45 -15.81 -17.65 35.09
N ALA A 46 -16.78 -17.70 36.01
CA ALA A 46 -17.08 -16.61 36.93
C ALA A 46 -15.83 -16.16 37.73
N VAL A 47 -14.99 -17.12 38.15
CA VAL A 47 -13.76 -16.85 38.92
C VAL A 47 -12.81 -15.93 38.15
N SER A 48 -12.65 -16.11 36.84
CA SER A 48 -11.79 -15.26 36.01
C SER A 48 -12.49 -13.99 35.54
N THR A 49 -13.75 -14.10 35.12
CA THR A 49 -14.48 -13.00 34.48
C THR A 49 -14.86 -11.92 35.50
N LEU A 50 -15.23 -12.32 36.72
CA LEU A 50 -15.64 -11.42 37.79
C LEU A 50 -14.48 -10.98 38.70
N ALA A 51 -13.28 -11.51 38.48
CA ALA A 51 -12.11 -11.13 39.26
C ALA A 51 -11.81 -9.64 39.17
N ARG A 52 -11.30 -9.09 40.28
CA ARG A 52 -10.69 -7.75 40.30
C ARG A 52 -9.31 -7.82 39.65
N THR A 53 -9.07 -6.89 38.73
CA THR A 53 -7.83 -6.82 37.94
C THR A 53 -7.02 -5.55 38.23
N ASP A 54 -7.32 -4.86 39.34
CA ASP A 54 -6.51 -3.72 39.78
C ASP A 54 -5.15 -4.17 40.34
N ALA A 55 -4.14 -3.32 40.20
CA ALA A 55 -2.75 -3.64 40.55
C ALA A 55 -2.59 -4.08 42.02
N ALA A 56 -3.39 -3.52 42.94
CA ALA A 56 -3.38 -3.91 44.35
C ALA A 56 -3.93 -5.32 44.55
N ALA A 57 -5.04 -5.67 43.90
CA ALA A 57 -5.61 -7.02 43.91
C ALA A 57 -4.67 -8.07 43.28
N ILE A 58 -3.98 -7.72 42.18
CA ILE A 58 -3.01 -8.61 41.53
C ILE A 58 -1.80 -8.86 42.44
N LYS A 59 -1.23 -7.81 43.04
CA LYS A 59 -0.09 -7.92 43.95
C LYS A 59 -0.40 -8.71 45.23
N ALA A 60 -1.66 -8.73 45.65
CA ALA A 60 -2.10 -9.39 46.87
C ALA A 60 -2.31 -10.91 46.73
N ARG A 61 -2.39 -11.45 45.50
CA ARG A 61 -2.59 -12.89 45.26
C ARG A 61 -1.28 -13.57 44.81
N PRO A 62 -0.97 -14.79 45.29
CA PRO A 62 0.08 -15.61 44.68
C PRO A 62 -0.23 -15.85 43.19
N CYS A 63 0.78 -15.71 42.32
CA CYS A 63 0.61 -15.96 40.90
C CYS A 63 0.36 -17.46 40.66
N PHE A 64 -0.86 -17.82 40.23
CA PHE A 64 -1.28 -19.20 39.98
C PHE A 64 -0.60 -19.87 38.76
N LEU A 65 0.19 -19.11 38.00
CA LEU A 65 1.01 -19.62 36.91
C LEU A 65 2.45 -19.93 37.34
N CYS A 66 2.91 -19.48 38.51
CA CYS A 66 4.21 -19.88 39.05
C CYS A 66 4.16 -21.30 39.60
N ARG A 67 5.18 -22.11 39.30
CA ARG A 67 5.21 -23.55 39.63
C ARG A 67 4.90 -23.83 41.11
N ASP A 68 5.44 -23.03 42.02
CA ASP A 68 5.25 -23.19 43.47
C ASP A 68 3.81 -22.93 43.95
N ASN A 69 2.98 -22.27 43.15
CA ASN A 69 1.58 -21.94 43.48
C ASN A 69 0.57 -22.77 42.68
N ARG A 70 1.03 -23.70 41.82
CA ARG A 70 0.17 -24.56 41.03
C ARG A 70 -0.31 -25.76 41.87
N PRO A 71 -1.46 -26.36 41.54
CA PRO A 71 -1.86 -27.64 42.11
C PRO A 71 -0.80 -28.71 41.88
N GLU A 72 -0.48 -29.51 42.90
CA GLU A 72 0.57 -30.56 42.82
C GLU A 72 0.29 -31.60 41.72
N GLN A 73 -0.98 -31.83 41.40
CA GLN A 73 -1.41 -32.76 40.35
C GLN A 73 -1.22 -32.22 38.94
N GLN A 74 -1.02 -30.90 38.78
CA GLN A 74 -0.92 -30.26 37.48
C GLN A 74 0.46 -30.54 36.85
N GLU A 75 0.48 -31.47 35.89
CA GLU A 75 1.69 -31.81 35.16
C GLU A 75 2.01 -30.75 34.09
N ALA A 76 3.31 -30.60 33.84
CA ALA A 76 3.84 -29.69 32.85
C ALA A 76 4.58 -30.46 31.75
N LEU A 77 4.23 -30.17 30.49
CA LEU A 77 5.03 -30.57 29.34
C LEU A 77 5.97 -29.41 28.96
N PRO A 78 7.30 -29.54 29.09
CA PRO A 78 8.21 -28.47 28.74
C PRO A 78 8.14 -28.14 27.24
N PHE A 79 8.25 -26.86 26.92
CA PHE A 79 8.34 -26.36 25.55
C PHE A 79 9.44 -25.30 25.46
N GLU A 80 10.31 -25.43 24.48
CA GLU A 80 11.39 -24.48 24.23
C GLU A 80 10.98 -23.53 23.09
N GLY A 81 10.91 -22.25 23.42
CA GLY A 81 10.71 -21.16 22.46
C GLY A 81 12.01 -20.77 21.76
N CYS A 82 11.97 -19.65 21.06
CA CYS A 82 13.12 -19.01 20.45
C CYS A 82 14.04 -18.41 21.52
N ASP A 83 15.33 -18.23 21.18
CA ASP A 83 16.35 -17.62 22.03
C ASP A 83 16.51 -18.30 23.42
N GLY A 84 16.23 -19.60 23.52
CA GLY A 84 16.31 -20.35 24.77
C GLY A 84 15.21 -20.03 25.80
N ARG A 85 14.16 -19.27 25.42
CA ARG A 85 13.01 -19.01 26.29
C ARG A 85 12.29 -20.32 26.60
N ARG A 86 11.92 -20.53 27.86
CA ARG A 86 11.28 -21.77 28.31
C ARG A 86 9.84 -21.55 28.72
N TYR A 87 8.99 -22.47 28.31
CA TYR A 87 7.56 -22.50 28.60
C TYR A 87 7.15 -23.88 29.12
N GLU A 88 5.97 -23.95 29.70
CA GLU A 88 5.35 -25.20 30.11
C GLU A 88 3.94 -25.28 29.56
N VAL A 89 3.59 -26.35 28.84
CA VAL A 89 2.22 -26.59 28.39
C VAL A 89 1.46 -27.29 29.52
N LEU A 90 0.41 -26.63 30.02
CA LEU A 90 -0.42 -27.09 31.13
C LEU A 90 -1.86 -27.30 30.66
N VAL A 91 -2.53 -28.34 31.15
CA VAL A 91 -4.00 -28.45 30.98
C VAL A 91 -4.65 -27.27 31.71
N ASN A 92 -5.51 -26.52 31.01
CA ASN A 92 -6.25 -25.42 31.61
C ASN A 92 -7.40 -25.97 32.46
N PRO A 93 -7.41 -25.75 33.79
CA PRO A 93 -8.41 -26.31 34.68
C PRO A 93 -9.76 -25.58 34.61
N PHE A 94 -9.88 -24.48 33.86
CA PHE A 94 -11.13 -23.74 33.64
C PHE A 94 -11.44 -23.72 32.13
N PRO A 95 -11.82 -24.87 31.56
CA PRO A 95 -11.85 -25.06 30.12
C PRO A 95 -12.99 -24.28 29.44
N ILE A 96 -12.71 -23.90 28.19
CA ILE A 96 -13.67 -23.30 27.25
C ILE A 96 -13.78 -24.21 26.02
N PHE A 97 -12.62 -24.71 25.58
CA PHE A 97 -12.47 -25.71 24.53
C PHE A 97 -12.52 -27.13 25.10
N PRO A 98 -12.96 -28.12 24.30
CA PRO A 98 -12.81 -29.54 24.61
C PRO A 98 -11.36 -29.95 24.90
N LYS A 99 -10.39 -29.30 24.24
CA LYS A 99 -8.96 -29.36 24.58
C LYS A 99 -8.44 -27.95 24.81
N HIS A 100 -8.12 -27.60 26.06
CA HIS A 100 -7.69 -26.27 26.42
C HIS A 100 -6.40 -26.31 27.24
N TYR A 101 -5.39 -25.56 26.81
CA TYR A 101 -4.10 -25.48 27.47
C TYR A 101 -3.70 -24.04 27.77
N THR A 102 -2.97 -23.86 28.87
CA THR A 102 -2.30 -22.61 29.23
C THR A 102 -0.80 -22.84 29.12
N VAL A 103 -0.08 -21.92 28.47
CA VAL A 103 1.34 -22.06 28.18
C VAL A 103 2.11 -20.89 28.82
N PRO A 104 2.30 -20.88 30.16
CA PRO A 104 3.09 -19.85 30.82
C PRO A 104 4.57 -19.96 30.51
N SER A 105 5.23 -18.80 30.50
CA SER A 105 6.69 -18.71 30.63
C SER A 105 7.13 -19.34 31.95
N VAL A 106 8.26 -20.05 31.98
CA VAL A 106 8.82 -20.57 33.24
C VAL A 106 9.22 -19.41 34.16
N GLU A 107 9.74 -18.33 33.57
CA GLU A 107 10.08 -17.12 34.29
C GLU A 107 8.85 -16.22 34.47
N HIS A 108 8.72 -15.65 35.67
CA HIS A 108 7.67 -14.67 35.99
C HIS A 108 8.02 -13.31 35.38
N THR A 109 7.66 -13.15 34.11
CA THR A 109 7.83 -11.89 33.37
C THR A 109 6.47 -11.29 33.03
N PRO A 110 6.30 -9.95 32.93
CA PRO A 110 5.02 -9.33 32.56
C PRO A 110 4.44 -9.84 31.24
N GLN A 111 3.09 -9.81 31.11
CA GLN A 111 2.37 -10.15 29.88
C GLN A 111 2.66 -9.10 28.79
N ARG A 112 3.70 -9.35 27.98
CA ARG A 112 4.11 -8.51 26.85
C ARG A 112 4.50 -9.35 25.63
N ILE A 113 3.89 -9.07 24.48
CA ILE A 113 4.07 -9.87 23.25
C ILE A 113 5.34 -9.50 22.48
N ALA A 114 5.87 -8.29 22.67
CA ALA A 114 7.07 -7.84 21.99
C ALA A 114 8.24 -8.80 22.24
N GLY A 115 8.85 -9.30 21.15
CA GLY A 115 9.94 -10.29 21.21
C GLY A 115 9.51 -11.74 21.44
N ARG A 116 8.22 -12.02 21.70
CA ARG A 116 7.69 -13.38 21.94
C ARG A 116 6.73 -13.87 20.84
N PHE A 117 6.37 -13.02 19.87
CA PHE A 117 5.55 -13.45 18.73
C PHE A 117 6.13 -14.65 17.94
N PRO A 118 7.46 -14.76 17.71
CA PRO A 118 8.04 -15.97 17.10
C PRO A 118 7.75 -17.26 17.89
N ASP A 119 7.65 -17.18 19.23
CA ASP A 119 7.31 -18.33 20.08
C ASP A 119 5.85 -18.77 19.84
N MET A 120 4.94 -17.82 19.60
CA MET A 120 3.54 -18.09 19.25
C MET A 120 3.44 -18.84 17.92
N LEU A 121 4.23 -18.45 16.91
CA LEU A 121 4.31 -19.13 15.62
C LEU A 121 4.87 -20.55 15.78
N ARG A 122 5.92 -20.72 16.58
CA ARG A 122 6.51 -22.03 16.87
C ARG A 122 5.52 -22.96 17.58
N LEU A 123 4.69 -22.43 18.49
CA LEU A 123 3.59 -23.20 19.11
C LEU A 123 2.56 -23.64 18.07
N ALA A 124 2.11 -22.74 17.19
CA ALA A 124 1.12 -23.05 16.15
C ALA A 124 1.66 -24.05 15.12
N GLU A 125 2.96 -24.04 14.87
CA GLU A 125 3.64 -25.01 14.01
C GLU A 125 3.82 -26.37 14.68
N THR A 126 4.21 -26.39 15.95
CA THR A 126 4.43 -27.63 16.72
C THR A 126 3.11 -28.36 17.00
N PHE A 127 2.04 -27.61 17.22
CA PHE A 127 0.72 -28.11 17.59
C PHE A 127 -0.33 -27.69 16.56
N ALA A 128 -0.21 -28.23 15.34
CA ALA A 128 -1.02 -27.84 14.18
C ALA A 128 -2.54 -28.10 14.33
N ASP A 129 -2.96 -28.95 15.28
CA ASP A 129 -4.37 -29.19 15.63
C ASP A 129 -4.94 -28.15 16.62
N MET A 130 -4.16 -27.13 16.96
CA MET A 130 -4.51 -26.07 17.90
C MET A 130 -4.54 -24.68 17.26
N VAL A 131 -5.41 -23.83 17.78
CA VAL A 131 -5.34 -22.38 17.66
C VAL A 131 -4.61 -21.85 18.89
N VAL A 132 -3.50 -21.15 18.67
CA VAL A 132 -2.76 -20.43 19.71
C VAL A 132 -3.34 -19.04 19.84
N PHE A 133 -3.49 -18.56 21.07
CA PHE A 133 -4.01 -17.22 21.30
C PHE A 133 -3.32 -16.49 22.45
N TYR A 134 -3.26 -15.17 22.31
CA TYR A 134 -2.65 -14.24 23.25
C TYR A 134 -3.66 -13.17 23.63
N ASN A 135 -3.83 -12.94 24.92
CA ASN A 135 -4.57 -11.79 25.42
C ASN A 135 -3.60 -10.78 26.02
N GLY A 136 -3.69 -9.52 25.59
CA GLY A 136 -2.90 -8.43 26.17
C GLY A 136 -3.22 -8.18 27.65
N PRO A 137 -2.32 -7.51 28.38
CA PRO A 137 -2.43 -7.29 29.83
C PRO A 137 -3.72 -6.55 30.25
N GLU A 138 -4.23 -5.63 29.44
CA GLU A 138 -5.51 -4.94 29.67
C GLU A 138 -6.58 -5.39 28.66
N SER A 139 -6.40 -6.58 28.09
CA SER A 139 -7.22 -7.11 27.00
C SER A 139 -7.78 -8.52 27.28
N GLY A 140 -7.96 -8.84 28.57
CA GLY A 140 -8.53 -10.12 29.03
C GLY A 140 -7.52 -11.19 29.42
N ALA A 141 -6.27 -10.83 29.72
CA ALA A 141 -5.28 -11.75 30.29
C ALA A 141 -5.70 -12.18 31.71
N SER A 142 -5.62 -13.48 32.02
CA SER A 142 -5.94 -13.99 33.35
C SER A 142 -4.89 -13.67 34.41
N ALA A 143 -3.64 -13.48 33.98
CA ALA A 143 -2.50 -13.11 34.80
C ALA A 143 -1.67 -12.05 34.03
N PRO A 144 -1.99 -10.75 34.14
CA PRO A 144 -1.28 -9.70 33.40
C PRO A 144 0.17 -9.51 33.87
N ASP A 145 0.51 -10.03 35.05
CA ASP A 145 1.83 -9.99 35.65
C ASP A 145 2.73 -11.16 35.25
N HIS A 146 2.20 -12.21 34.61
CA HIS A 146 2.97 -13.39 34.18
C HIS A 146 2.62 -13.80 32.74
N PHE A 147 3.63 -13.74 31.87
CA PHE A 147 3.55 -14.07 30.46
C PHE A 147 3.01 -15.48 30.22
N HIS A 148 1.95 -15.59 29.43
CA HIS A 148 1.38 -16.86 28.98
C HIS A 148 0.67 -16.73 27.62
N PHE A 149 0.78 -17.80 26.83
CA PHE A 149 -0.15 -18.09 25.74
C PHE A 149 -1.25 -19.03 26.22
N GLN A 150 -2.28 -19.21 25.39
CA GLN A 150 -3.26 -20.27 25.54
C GLN A 150 -3.44 -20.99 24.21
N MET A 151 -3.91 -22.23 24.26
CA MET A 151 -4.18 -23.04 23.07
C MET A 151 -5.52 -23.77 23.20
N GLY A 152 -6.33 -23.71 22.15
CA GLY A 152 -7.60 -24.44 22.03
C GLY A 152 -7.60 -25.30 20.78
N CYS A 153 -8.34 -26.41 20.77
CA CYS A 153 -8.45 -27.24 19.56
C CYS A 153 -9.05 -26.46 18.37
N ARG A 154 -8.51 -26.71 17.16
CA ARG A 154 -9.09 -26.28 15.89
C ARG A 154 -10.49 -26.86 15.66
N GLY A 155 -11.25 -26.25 14.76
CA GLY A 155 -12.65 -26.56 14.46
C GLY A 155 -13.64 -25.98 15.48
N PHE A 156 -13.19 -25.15 16.43
CA PHE A 156 -14.04 -24.64 17.51
C PHE A 156 -14.49 -23.19 17.32
N LEU A 157 -13.63 -22.33 16.74
CA LEU A 157 -13.88 -20.90 16.61
C LEU A 157 -14.57 -20.58 15.27
N PRO A 158 -15.65 -19.78 15.26
CA PRO A 158 -16.28 -19.31 14.02
C PRO A 158 -15.32 -18.59 13.06
N VAL A 159 -14.44 -17.71 13.56
CA VAL A 159 -13.48 -17.00 12.69
C VAL A 159 -12.44 -17.91 12.02
N GLU A 160 -12.21 -19.09 12.59
CA GLU A 160 -11.32 -20.12 12.02
C GLU A 160 -12.09 -20.98 11.01
N THR A 161 -13.28 -21.47 11.39
CA THR A 161 -14.10 -22.38 10.57
C THR A 161 -14.84 -21.70 9.41
N HIS A 162 -15.06 -20.39 9.51
CA HIS A 162 -15.77 -19.57 8.53
C HIS A 162 -14.90 -18.38 8.08
N PHE A 163 -13.60 -18.61 7.91
CA PHE A 163 -12.62 -17.56 7.58
C PHE A 163 -13.02 -16.69 6.38
N ASP A 164 -13.60 -17.27 5.33
CA ASP A 164 -14.06 -16.54 4.15
C ASP A 164 -15.13 -15.48 4.45
N ARG A 165 -15.91 -15.68 5.52
CA ARG A 165 -16.93 -14.69 5.96
C ARG A 165 -16.32 -13.44 6.58
N LEU A 166 -15.02 -13.45 6.89
CA LEU A 166 -14.28 -12.25 7.29
C LEU A 166 -14.03 -11.32 6.10
N LYS A 167 -14.13 -11.84 4.85
CA LYS A 167 -13.92 -11.11 3.61
C LYS A 167 -12.64 -10.23 3.64
N PRO A 168 -11.46 -10.84 3.85
CA PRO A 168 -10.22 -10.10 4.03
C PRO A 168 -9.75 -9.49 2.70
N VAL A 169 -9.67 -8.16 2.65
CA VAL A 169 -9.15 -7.41 1.49
C VAL A 169 -7.66 -7.09 1.72
N THR A 170 -6.78 -7.56 0.85
CA THR A 170 -5.33 -7.36 1.00
C THR A 170 -4.97 -5.89 0.79
N VAL A 171 -4.26 -5.30 1.77
CA VAL A 171 -3.82 -3.89 1.78
C VAL A 171 -2.30 -3.73 1.73
N MET A 172 -1.55 -4.78 2.06
CA MET A 172 -0.09 -4.81 2.02
C MET A 172 0.41 -6.23 1.75
N ARG A 173 1.61 -6.37 1.19
CA ARG A 173 2.26 -7.67 0.95
C ARG A 173 3.74 -7.71 1.36
N PRO A 174 4.09 -7.53 2.65
CA PRO A 174 5.48 -7.51 3.09
C PRO A 174 6.17 -8.85 2.84
N GLY A 175 7.07 -8.89 1.84
CA GLY A 175 7.79 -10.09 1.44
C GLY A 175 6.84 -11.17 0.93
N ARG A 176 6.88 -12.36 1.54
CA ARG A 176 5.98 -13.47 1.18
C ARG A 176 4.69 -13.50 2.00
N ALA A 177 4.48 -12.53 2.89
CA ALA A 177 3.25 -12.41 3.67
C ALA A 177 2.29 -11.41 3.02
N SER A 178 1.00 -11.57 3.29
CA SER A 178 -0.02 -10.55 3.04
C SER A 178 -0.60 -10.04 4.35
N ILE A 179 -0.90 -8.75 4.39
CA ILE A 179 -1.72 -8.12 5.43
C ILE A 179 -3.01 -7.67 4.75
N ALA A 180 -4.13 -8.16 5.26
CA ALA A 180 -5.47 -7.85 4.80
C ALA A 180 -6.28 -7.20 5.92
N VAL A 181 -7.36 -6.53 5.54
CA VAL A 181 -8.34 -5.96 6.47
C VAL A 181 -9.67 -6.67 6.27
N THR A 182 -10.29 -7.09 7.36
CA THR A 182 -11.61 -7.71 7.31
C THR A 182 -12.69 -6.69 6.94
N SER A 183 -13.64 -7.12 6.12
CA SER A 183 -14.86 -6.35 5.83
C SER A 183 -16.12 -7.02 6.39
N GLY A 184 -16.06 -8.30 6.74
CA GLY A 184 -17.15 -9.06 7.37
C GLY A 184 -16.91 -9.35 8.86
N TYR A 185 -18.01 -9.66 9.58
CA TYR A 185 -18.07 -9.90 11.03
C TYR A 185 -17.64 -8.71 11.91
N ILE A 186 -16.32 -8.47 12.02
CA ILE A 186 -15.74 -7.29 12.65
C ILE A 186 -14.90 -6.62 11.58
N SER A 187 -15.42 -5.57 10.95
CA SER A 187 -14.73 -4.85 9.88
C SER A 187 -13.57 -4.02 10.46
N GLY A 188 -12.44 -3.95 9.76
CA GLY A 188 -11.26 -3.18 10.18
C GLY A 188 -10.17 -3.97 10.92
N LEU A 189 -10.28 -5.29 11.04
CA LEU A 189 -9.25 -6.10 11.71
C LEU A 189 -8.10 -6.47 10.76
N PRO A 190 -6.83 -6.27 11.16
CA PRO A 190 -5.69 -6.77 10.42
C PRO A 190 -5.57 -8.29 10.51
N VAL A 191 -5.46 -8.92 9.33
CA VAL A 191 -5.28 -10.36 9.14
C VAL A 191 -3.99 -10.59 8.37
N ILE A 192 -3.08 -11.39 8.94
CA ILE A 192 -1.82 -11.76 8.31
C ILE A 192 -1.94 -13.17 7.77
N THR A 193 -1.51 -13.36 6.53
CA THR A 193 -1.31 -14.67 5.93
C THR A 193 0.15 -14.79 5.53
N ALA A 194 0.84 -15.83 5.98
CA ALA A 194 2.26 -15.97 5.73
C ALA A 194 2.66 -17.44 5.54
N PRO A 195 3.53 -17.77 4.58
CA PRO A 195 3.96 -19.14 4.33
C PRO A 195 5.01 -19.65 5.34
N ASP A 196 5.65 -18.75 6.09
CA ASP A 196 6.71 -19.07 7.05
C ASP A 196 6.74 -18.07 8.22
N GLY A 197 7.43 -18.45 9.30
CA GLY A 197 7.48 -17.67 10.52
C GLY A 197 8.25 -16.34 10.41
N THR A 198 9.23 -16.27 9.49
CA THR A 198 10.00 -15.04 9.22
C THR A 198 9.10 -13.99 8.59
N SER A 199 8.39 -14.37 7.52
CA SER A 199 7.42 -13.52 6.82
C SER A 199 6.27 -13.11 7.75
N ALA A 200 5.77 -14.04 8.57
CA ALA A 200 4.73 -13.75 9.57
C ALA A 200 5.20 -12.73 10.61
N THR A 201 6.43 -12.86 11.09
CA THR A 201 7.01 -11.93 12.08
C THR A 201 7.19 -10.54 11.48
N ALA A 202 7.72 -10.44 10.26
CA ALA A 202 7.88 -9.16 9.57
C ALA A 202 6.54 -8.44 9.37
N ALA A 203 5.51 -9.17 8.91
CA ALA A 203 4.16 -8.64 8.76
C ALA A 203 3.54 -8.22 10.10
N PHE A 204 3.70 -9.02 11.16
CA PHE A 204 3.20 -8.68 12.49
C PHE A 204 3.86 -7.42 13.05
N LEU A 205 5.17 -7.26 12.87
CA LEU A 205 5.87 -6.04 13.27
C LEU A 205 5.36 -4.82 12.50
N ARG A 206 5.03 -4.95 11.21
CA ARG A 206 4.36 -3.87 10.44
C ARG A 206 3.01 -3.48 11.05
N VAL A 207 2.17 -4.45 11.41
CA VAL A 207 0.89 -4.19 12.10
C VAL A 207 1.12 -3.51 13.45
N LEU A 208 2.08 -4.00 14.25
CA LEU A 208 2.37 -3.46 15.58
C LEU A 208 2.88 -2.01 15.54
N ARG A 209 3.59 -1.63 14.47
CA ARG A 209 4.14 -0.27 14.28
C ARG A 209 3.07 0.82 14.15
N SER A 210 1.87 0.47 13.67
CA SER A 210 0.79 1.44 13.47
C SER A 210 -0.18 1.53 14.66
N LEU A 211 -0.05 0.63 15.63
CA LEU A 211 -0.95 0.58 16.78
C LEU A 211 -0.51 1.53 17.90
N PRO A 212 -1.46 2.21 18.58
CA PRO A 212 -1.15 3.07 19.71
C PRO A 212 -0.56 2.26 20.86
N VAL A 213 0.56 2.73 21.41
CA VAL A 213 1.22 2.11 22.56
C VAL A 213 0.54 2.58 23.84
N SER A 214 0.12 1.65 24.71
CA SER A 214 -0.43 1.99 26.02
C SER A 214 0.68 2.56 26.92
N PRO A 215 0.55 3.78 27.46
CA PRO A 215 1.54 4.35 28.37
C PRO A 215 1.75 3.51 29.63
N ALA A 216 0.72 2.76 30.07
CA ALA A 216 0.78 1.92 31.25
C ALA A 216 1.62 0.66 31.04
N THR A 217 1.58 0.09 29.83
CA THR A 217 2.15 -1.24 29.55
C THR A 217 3.36 -1.17 28.62
N GLY A 218 3.58 -0.06 27.91
CA GLY A 218 4.69 0.10 26.97
C GLY A 218 4.56 -0.74 25.70
N GLU A 219 3.39 -1.35 25.45
CA GLU A 219 3.05 -2.01 24.19
C GLU A 219 1.61 -1.69 23.77
N PRO A 220 1.24 -1.89 22.50
CA PRO A 220 -0.15 -1.80 22.07
C PRO A 220 -1.04 -2.82 22.76
N GLN A 221 -2.25 -2.40 23.12
CA GLN A 221 -3.27 -3.30 23.65
C GLN A 221 -3.92 -4.06 22.52
N LEU A 222 -3.78 -5.38 22.54
CA LEU A 222 -4.28 -6.25 21.48
C LEU A 222 -4.52 -7.67 21.97
N ASN A 223 -5.30 -8.39 21.18
CA ASN A 223 -5.46 -9.84 21.23
C ASN A 223 -4.96 -10.45 19.92
N ILE A 224 -4.52 -11.70 19.96
CA ILE A 224 -4.03 -12.41 18.78
C ILE A 224 -4.62 -13.81 18.74
N LEU A 225 -5.12 -14.20 17.58
CA LEU A 225 -5.42 -15.60 17.22
C LEU A 225 -4.41 -16.03 16.15
N CYS A 226 -3.79 -17.19 16.30
CA CYS A 226 -2.82 -17.74 15.34
C CYS A 226 -3.02 -19.24 15.17
N TRP A 227 -3.09 -19.71 13.93
CA TRP A 227 -3.08 -21.13 13.62
C TRP A 227 -2.35 -21.40 12.31
N LYS A 228 -1.97 -22.66 12.09
CA LYS A 228 -1.36 -23.12 10.84
C LYS A 228 -2.42 -23.79 9.98
N GLU A 229 -2.70 -23.19 8.84
CA GLU A 229 -3.62 -23.73 7.83
C GLU A 229 -2.89 -24.72 6.93
N THR A 230 -3.48 -25.88 6.69
CA THR A 230 -2.97 -26.88 5.75
C THR A 230 -3.79 -26.81 4.47
N SER A 231 -3.14 -26.79 3.31
CA SER A 231 -3.85 -26.77 2.01
C SER A 231 -4.85 -27.93 1.92
N ALA A 232 -6.09 -27.62 1.57
CA ALA A 232 -7.16 -28.60 1.38
C ALA A 232 -6.86 -29.58 0.22
N ASP A 233 -5.98 -29.19 -0.71
CA ASP A 233 -5.77 -29.87 -1.99
C ASP A 233 -4.44 -30.63 -2.06
N GLY A 234 -3.68 -30.68 -0.95
CA GLY A 234 -2.36 -31.33 -0.92
C GLY A 234 -1.27 -30.64 -1.75
N GLY A 235 -1.49 -29.42 -2.22
CA GLY A 235 -0.49 -28.57 -2.88
C GLY A 235 0.54 -27.98 -1.88
N PRO A 236 1.65 -27.39 -2.37
CA PRO A 236 2.71 -26.91 -1.49
C PRO A 236 2.28 -25.70 -0.65
N GLY A 237 2.46 -25.84 0.68
CA GLY A 237 2.59 -24.73 1.63
C GLY A 237 1.49 -24.66 2.69
N ALA A 238 1.74 -25.19 3.89
CA ALA A 238 0.96 -24.80 5.06
C ALA A 238 1.25 -23.33 5.40
N SER A 239 0.23 -22.51 5.62
CA SER A 239 0.38 -21.07 5.88
C SER A 239 -0.11 -20.70 7.28
N PHE A 240 0.57 -19.79 7.95
CA PHE A 240 0.04 -19.15 9.15
C PHE A 240 -1.10 -18.22 8.81
N ARG A 241 -2.19 -18.31 9.59
CA ARG A 241 -3.27 -17.33 9.65
C ARG A 241 -3.19 -16.66 11.01
N ILE A 242 -3.05 -15.34 11.02
CA ILE A 242 -3.00 -14.55 12.25
C ILE A 242 -4.05 -13.46 12.17
N ILE A 243 -4.94 -13.40 13.15
CA ILE A 243 -5.86 -12.28 13.34
C ILE A 243 -5.34 -11.46 14.50
N VAL A 244 -5.03 -10.19 14.24
CA VAL A 244 -4.66 -9.23 15.27
C VAL A 244 -5.88 -8.37 15.57
N ILE A 245 -6.24 -8.29 16.85
CA ILE A 245 -7.44 -7.60 17.31
C ILE A 245 -7.00 -6.47 18.23
N PRO A 246 -6.83 -5.24 17.71
CA PRO A 246 -6.51 -4.08 18.53
C PRO A 246 -7.61 -3.79 19.56
N ARG A 247 -7.24 -3.35 20.75
CA ARG A 247 -8.14 -3.18 21.88
C ARG A 247 -8.06 -1.77 22.44
N LYS A 248 -9.22 -1.15 22.66
CA LYS A 248 -9.35 0.17 23.32
C LYS A 248 -9.97 0.11 24.71
N ALA A 249 -10.61 -1.00 25.07
CA ALA A 249 -11.13 -1.22 26.41
C ALA A 249 -11.06 -2.69 26.84
N HIS A 250 -10.79 -2.92 28.12
CA HIS A 250 -10.77 -4.25 28.72
C HIS A 250 -12.20 -4.85 28.81
N ARG A 251 -13.14 -4.08 29.37
CA ARG A 251 -14.52 -4.50 29.62
C ARG A 251 -15.50 -3.47 29.05
N PRO A 252 -16.62 -3.93 28.46
CA PRO A 252 -17.67 -3.06 27.93
C PRO A 252 -18.44 -2.37 29.06
N SER A 253 -19.16 -1.29 28.75
CA SER A 253 -20.02 -0.54 29.65
C SER A 253 -21.10 -1.40 30.30
N CYS A 254 -21.66 -2.36 29.55
CA CYS A 254 -22.68 -3.29 30.01
C CYS A 254 -22.19 -4.22 31.13
N TYR A 255 -20.87 -4.42 31.28
CA TYR A 255 -20.30 -5.16 32.40
C TYR A 255 -20.56 -4.47 33.74
N PHE A 256 -20.55 -3.14 33.74
CA PHE A 256 -20.68 -2.29 34.94
C PHE A 256 -22.11 -1.81 35.19
N ALA A 257 -23.07 -2.19 34.35
CA ALA A 257 -24.46 -1.79 34.50
C ALA A 257 -25.12 -2.42 35.74
N PRO A 258 -26.24 -1.86 36.23
CA PRO A 258 -27.03 -2.46 37.30
C PRO A 258 -27.54 -3.87 36.93
N GLU A 259 -27.85 -4.70 37.93
CA GLU A 259 -28.10 -6.15 37.74
C GLU A 259 -29.20 -6.51 36.73
N ASP A 260 -30.21 -5.66 36.59
CA ASP A 260 -31.33 -5.85 35.67
C ASP A 260 -30.91 -5.68 34.20
N ARG A 261 -29.82 -4.95 33.94
CA ARG A 261 -29.29 -4.62 32.62
C ARG A 261 -27.86 -5.12 32.36
N ALA A 262 -27.18 -5.64 33.38
CA ALA A 262 -25.80 -6.08 33.28
C ALA A 262 -25.62 -7.24 32.31
N VAL A 263 -24.48 -7.23 31.62
CA VAL A 263 -23.93 -8.38 30.90
C VAL A 263 -22.47 -8.51 31.31
N ARG A 264 -22.19 -9.39 32.26
CA ARG A 264 -20.88 -9.57 32.90
C ARG A 264 -19.97 -10.42 32.02
N ILE A 265 -19.55 -9.84 30.90
CA ILE A 265 -18.60 -10.42 29.95
C ILE A 265 -17.33 -9.57 29.87
N SER A 266 -16.19 -10.25 29.71
CA SER A 266 -14.88 -9.60 29.57
C SER A 266 -14.24 -10.12 28.28
N PRO A 267 -14.60 -9.56 27.11
CA PRO A 267 -14.22 -10.12 25.82
C PRO A 267 -12.70 -10.25 25.68
N ALA A 268 -12.26 -11.42 25.24
CA ALA A 268 -10.88 -11.75 24.96
C ALA A 268 -10.74 -12.37 23.55
N SER A 269 -9.61 -13.01 23.24
CA SER A 269 -9.39 -13.62 21.92
C SER A 269 -10.47 -14.65 21.53
N VAL A 270 -10.98 -15.43 22.49
CA VAL A 270 -11.98 -16.47 22.22
C VAL A 270 -13.36 -15.86 21.93
N ASP A 271 -13.79 -14.86 22.71
CA ASP A 271 -15.04 -14.14 22.50
C ASP A 271 -15.05 -13.45 21.14
N LEU A 272 -13.99 -12.70 20.85
CA LEU A 272 -13.83 -11.99 19.59
C LEU A 272 -13.58 -12.94 18.41
N GLY A 273 -13.10 -14.16 18.69
CA GLY A 273 -13.06 -15.28 17.74
C GLY A 273 -14.42 -15.92 17.44
N GLY A 274 -15.51 -15.41 18.02
CA GLY A 274 -16.88 -15.83 17.75
C GLY A 274 -17.49 -16.77 18.79
N VAL A 275 -16.82 -17.01 19.92
CA VAL A 275 -17.38 -17.82 21.02
C VAL A 275 -17.43 -17.02 22.32
N PHE A 276 -18.54 -16.33 22.55
CA PHE A 276 -18.74 -15.43 23.69
C PHE A 276 -19.09 -16.20 24.97
N ILE A 277 -18.28 -16.02 26.00
CA ILE A 277 -18.38 -16.78 27.25
C ILE A 277 -19.08 -15.95 28.31
N VAL A 278 -20.26 -16.41 28.73
CA VAL A 278 -21.11 -15.70 29.70
C VAL A 278 -21.22 -16.54 30.97
N PRO A 279 -20.73 -16.07 32.14
CA PRO A 279 -20.72 -16.87 33.36
C PRO A 279 -22.01 -16.80 34.18
N VAL A 280 -22.89 -15.83 33.90
CA VAL A 280 -24.14 -15.59 34.64
C VAL A 280 -25.33 -15.93 33.76
N GLU A 281 -26.26 -16.73 34.27
CA GLU A 281 -27.38 -17.25 33.47
C GLU A 281 -28.31 -16.14 32.98
N ALA A 282 -28.67 -15.18 33.85
CA ALA A 282 -29.51 -14.05 33.48
C ALA A 282 -28.89 -13.25 32.32
N ASP A 283 -27.58 -12.99 32.39
CA ASP A 283 -26.83 -12.29 31.35
C ASP A 283 -26.79 -13.10 30.05
N PHE A 284 -26.62 -14.43 30.15
CA PHE A 284 -26.69 -15.34 29.01
C PHE A 284 -28.04 -15.25 28.29
N ARG A 285 -29.15 -15.08 29.02
CA ARG A 285 -30.47 -14.87 28.41
C ARG A 285 -30.63 -13.49 27.77
N ARG A 286 -29.96 -12.45 28.30
CA ARG A 286 -30.03 -11.07 27.77
C ARG A 286 -29.22 -10.85 26.50
N VAL A 287 -28.10 -11.55 26.34
CA VAL A 287 -27.22 -11.35 25.18
C VAL A 287 -27.99 -11.56 23.87
N ASN A 288 -27.83 -10.65 22.91
CA ASN A 288 -28.40 -10.76 21.57
C ASN A 288 -27.43 -10.11 20.58
N ALA A 289 -27.75 -10.13 19.28
CA ALA A 289 -26.87 -9.57 18.26
C ALA A 289 -26.52 -8.09 18.51
N GLN A 290 -27.46 -7.27 19.00
CA GLN A 290 -27.19 -5.87 19.30
C GLN A 290 -26.21 -5.72 20.47
N VAL A 291 -26.45 -6.44 21.57
CA VAL A 291 -25.55 -6.43 22.74
C VAL A 291 -24.12 -6.81 22.35
N LEU A 292 -23.95 -7.81 21.47
CA LEU A 292 -22.62 -8.21 21.01
C LEU A 292 -21.96 -7.16 20.10
N ARG A 293 -22.74 -6.51 19.23
CA ARG A 293 -22.25 -5.38 18.41
C ARG A 293 -21.74 -4.25 19.31
N ASP A 294 -22.54 -3.86 20.31
CA ASP A 294 -22.17 -2.80 21.26
C ASP A 294 -20.88 -3.18 22.02
N ILE A 295 -20.78 -4.44 22.47
CA ILE A 295 -19.58 -4.94 23.16
C ILE A 295 -18.34 -4.88 22.25
N ILE A 296 -18.45 -5.32 20.99
CA ILE A 296 -17.35 -5.26 20.02
C ILE A 296 -16.96 -3.81 19.76
N GLU A 297 -17.94 -2.95 19.48
CA GLU A 297 -17.73 -1.53 19.20
C GLU A 297 -17.04 -0.82 20.37
N GLU A 298 -17.39 -1.14 21.62
CA GLU A 298 -16.76 -0.52 22.79
C GLU A 298 -15.36 -1.06 23.09
N THR A 299 -15.07 -2.32 22.75
CA THR A 299 -13.83 -3.00 23.20
C THR A 299 -12.74 -3.13 22.13
N VAL A 300 -13.12 -3.14 20.86
CA VAL A 300 -12.22 -3.30 19.71
C VAL A 300 -11.90 -1.95 19.09
N ASP A 301 -10.63 -1.75 18.77
CA ASP A 301 -10.17 -0.60 17.98
C ASP A 301 -10.07 -1.01 16.50
N ILE A 302 -10.96 -0.46 15.69
CA ILE A 302 -11.04 -0.69 14.24
C ILE A 302 -10.39 0.44 13.43
N SER A 303 -9.77 1.42 14.09
CA SER A 303 -9.15 2.57 13.42
C SER A 303 -7.78 2.25 12.80
N TRP A 304 -7.36 0.98 12.87
CA TRP A 304 -6.09 0.51 12.33
C TRP A 304 -5.99 0.82 10.84
N GLN A 305 -4.85 1.34 10.45
CA GLN A 305 -4.51 1.63 9.07
C GLN A 305 -3.06 1.20 8.79
N PRO A 306 -2.72 0.89 7.53
CA PRO A 306 -1.36 0.57 7.13
C PRO A 306 -0.36 1.69 7.44
N VAL A 307 0.85 1.32 7.86
CA VAL A 307 2.04 2.20 7.87
C VAL A 307 2.77 2.02 6.56
N ILE A 308 3.13 3.14 5.94
CA ILE A 308 3.83 3.23 4.68
C ILE A 308 5.26 3.70 4.96
N ASP A 309 6.23 2.94 4.46
CA ASP A 309 7.64 3.30 4.51
C ASP A 309 8.00 4.05 3.20
N VAL A 310 8.29 5.36 3.29
CA VAL A 310 8.60 6.25 2.16
C VAL A 310 10.09 6.53 2.07
N GLY A 311 10.74 6.20 0.96
CA GLY A 311 12.14 6.57 0.69
C GLY A 311 12.28 8.05 0.37
N LEU A 312 13.01 8.80 1.21
CA LEU A 312 13.16 10.25 1.11
C LEU A 312 14.43 10.69 0.37
N LEU A 313 15.57 10.10 0.73
CA LEU A 313 16.90 10.57 0.34
C LEU A 313 17.92 9.46 0.55
N THR A 314 18.88 9.34 -0.38
CA THR A 314 20.13 8.61 -0.18
C THR A 314 21.29 9.61 -0.17
N ALA A 315 22.10 9.61 0.88
CA ALA A 315 23.26 10.51 0.99
C ALA A 315 24.38 9.91 1.87
N PRO A 316 25.66 10.26 1.65
CA PRO A 316 26.77 9.79 2.49
C PRO A 316 26.64 10.20 3.97
N GLN A 317 25.98 11.33 4.22
CA GLN A 317 25.69 11.86 5.54
C GLN A 317 24.25 12.38 5.57
N LEU A 318 23.53 12.08 6.65
CA LEU A 318 22.19 12.61 6.90
C LEU A 318 22.22 13.55 8.11
N ARG A 319 21.53 14.69 7.98
CA ARG A 319 21.29 15.62 9.08
C ARG A 319 19.80 15.76 9.30
N VAL A 320 19.38 15.57 10.54
CA VAL A 320 17.97 15.55 10.93
C VAL A 320 17.79 16.36 12.20
N ARG A 321 16.74 17.17 12.28
CA ARG A 321 16.28 17.77 13.53
C ARG A 321 15.01 17.10 14.00
N PHE A 322 15.04 16.47 15.17
CA PHE A 322 13.82 16.03 15.84
C PHE A 322 13.15 17.22 16.52
N ASN A 323 11.98 17.63 16.02
CA ASN A 323 11.27 18.82 16.50
C ASN A 323 10.39 18.53 17.72
N GLN A 324 10.28 17.27 18.09
CA GLN A 324 9.64 16.76 19.29
C GLN A 324 10.44 15.55 19.82
N PRO A 325 10.11 15.02 21.01
CA PRO A 325 10.78 13.82 21.52
C PRO A 325 10.49 12.58 20.68
N PHE A 326 11.54 11.84 20.32
CA PHE A 326 11.46 10.54 19.67
C PHE A 326 12.03 9.44 20.56
N THR A 327 11.35 8.29 20.60
CA THR A 327 11.91 7.02 21.07
C THR A 327 12.80 6.41 20.00
N GLY A 328 13.86 5.69 20.41
CA GLY A 328 14.81 5.05 19.51
C GLY A 328 15.89 4.32 20.30
N PRO A 329 16.93 3.76 19.65
CA PRO A 329 18.05 3.15 20.36
C PRO A 329 18.66 4.11 21.39
N ASP A 330 18.93 3.60 22.59
CA ASP A 330 19.42 4.37 23.75
C ASP A 330 18.50 5.48 24.29
N SER A 331 17.21 5.53 23.89
CA SER A 331 16.28 6.55 24.39
C SER A 331 16.15 6.49 25.92
N ARG A 332 16.34 7.65 26.57
CA ARG A 332 16.12 7.84 28.01
C ARG A 332 14.78 8.54 28.25
N LYS A 333 14.38 8.66 29.50
CA LYS A 333 13.17 9.40 29.92
C LYS A 333 13.23 10.83 29.37
N GLY A 334 12.29 11.19 28.48
CA GLY A 334 12.22 12.49 27.79
C GLY A 334 12.59 12.48 26.30
N GLY A 335 12.88 11.31 25.72
CA GLY A 335 13.09 11.11 24.29
C GLY A 335 14.35 11.76 23.71
N ILE A 336 14.53 11.60 22.41
CA ILE A 336 15.61 12.17 21.59
C ILE A 336 15.05 13.39 20.86
N CYS A 337 15.69 14.55 21.01
CA CYS A 337 15.28 15.84 20.43
C CYS A 337 16.46 16.56 19.79
N GLY A 338 16.16 17.54 18.92
CA GLY A 338 17.14 18.45 18.34
C GLY A 338 17.95 17.84 17.20
N GLU A 339 19.05 18.50 16.84
CA GLU A 339 19.92 18.13 15.72
C GLU A 339 20.63 16.79 15.94
N GLN A 340 20.58 15.94 14.92
CA GLN A 340 21.23 14.64 14.82
C GLN A 340 22.00 14.56 13.52
N ALA A 341 23.12 13.86 13.55
CA ALA A 341 23.93 13.58 12.37
C ALA A 341 24.24 12.08 12.30
N PHE A 342 24.12 11.52 11.11
CA PHE A 342 24.35 10.12 10.82
C PHE A 342 25.34 10.00 9.67
N THR A 343 26.30 9.09 9.81
CA THR A 343 27.34 8.84 8.79
C THR A 343 27.43 7.35 8.49
N LEU A 344 27.81 7.02 7.26
CA LEU A 344 28.11 5.63 6.91
C LEU A 344 29.55 5.30 7.34
N ALA A 345 29.73 4.25 8.15
CA ALA A 345 31.04 3.76 8.55
C ALA A 345 31.03 2.22 8.58
N ASP A 346 31.98 1.60 7.87
CA ASP A 346 32.13 0.14 7.76
C ASP A 346 30.82 -0.58 7.37
N GLY A 347 30.06 0.00 6.42
CA GLY A 347 28.78 -0.56 5.96
C GLY A 347 27.64 -0.48 6.98
N MET A 348 27.83 0.25 8.09
CA MET A 348 26.84 0.45 9.15
C MET A 348 26.54 1.93 9.36
N VAL A 349 25.40 2.22 9.98
CA VAL A 349 25.04 3.58 10.42
C VAL A 349 25.82 3.90 11.69
N GLU A 350 26.65 4.92 11.63
CA GLU A 350 27.32 5.50 12.80
C GLU A 350 26.49 6.65 13.37
N TRP A 351 26.18 6.56 14.66
CA TRP A 351 25.42 7.57 15.39
C TRP A 351 25.84 7.58 16.86
N ASN A 352 26.13 8.77 17.40
CA ASN A 352 26.58 8.95 18.79
C ASN A 352 27.74 8.03 19.22
N GLY A 353 28.68 7.76 18.30
CA GLY A 353 29.85 6.89 18.53
C GLY A 353 29.54 5.39 18.60
N LYS A 354 28.31 4.97 18.25
CA LYS A 354 27.90 3.57 18.14
C LYS A 354 27.52 3.24 16.70
N ARG A 355 27.55 1.94 16.37
CA ARG A 355 27.27 1.43 15.02
C ARG A 355 26.03 0.54 15.02
N TYR A 356 25.22 0.70 13.99
CA TYR A 356 23.92 0.06 13.87
C TYR A 356 23.68 -0.43 12.44
N GLY A 357 23.11 -1.61 12.26
CA GLY A 357 22.64 -2.05 10.94
C GLY A 357 21.34 -1.36 10.50
N ARG A 358 20.54 -0.88 11.47
CA ARG A 358 19.29 -0.15 11.26
C ARG A 358 19.00 0.71 12.49
N LEU A 359 18.62 1.96 12.27
CA LEU A 359 18.10 2.84 13.32
C LEU A 359 16.62 3.13 13.05
N GLU A 360 15.78 2.98 14.06
CA GLU A 360 14.37 3.37 14.00
C GLU A 360 14.08 4.38 15.10
N PHE A 361 13.43 5.48 14.72
CA PHE A 361 12.96 6.53 15.61
C PHE A 361 11.46 6.69 15.47
N ARG A 362 10.74 6.79 16.60
CA ARG A 362 9.28 7.00 16.62
C ARG A 362 8.92 8.14 17.55
N PRO A 363 7.96 9.00 17.19
CA PRO A 363 7.57 10.12 18.04
C PRO A 363 6.99 9.65 19.40
N GLU A 364 7.30 10.35 20.49
CA GLU A 364 6.69 10.13 21.79
C GLU A 364 5.31 10.78 21.85
N GLY A 365 4.27 9.98 22.05
CA GLY A 365 2.87 10.44 22.19
C GLY A 365 2.11 10.43 20.85
N ASN A 366 0.87 9.93 20.90
CA ASN A 366 -0.04 9.85 19.75
C ASN A 366 -1.12 10.95 19.76
N THR A 367 -0.98 12.00 20.56
CA THR A 367 -2.02 13.04 20.60
C THR A 367 -1.89 13.97 19.40
N PRO A 368 -2.95 14.13 18.59
CA PRO A 368 -3.04 15.21 17.63
C PRO A 368 -3.34 16.49 18.41
N GLU A 369 -2.31 17.12 18.99
CA GLU A 369 -2.45 18.54 19.32
C GLU A 369 -1.89 19.35 18.15
N GLU A 370 -2.69 20.33 17.74
CA GLU A 370 -2.47 21.17 16.58
C GLU A 370 -1.17 21.98 16.67
N GLY A 371 -0.34 21.92 15.62
CA GLY A 371 0.82 22.80 15.45
C GLY A 371 1.79 22.33 14.36
N ASP A 372 2.22 23.26 13.49
CA ASP A 372 3.13 23.07 12.34
C ASP A 372 4.58 22.69 12.69
N SER A 373 4.86 22.20 13.92
CA SER A 373 6.20 21.92 14.42
C SER A 373 6.42 20.49 14.93
N ARG A 374 5.44 19.59 14.78
CA ARG A 374 5.57 18.18 15.19
C ARG A 374 6.18 17.33 14.07
N GLY A 375 7.08 16.41 14.45
CA GLY A 375 7.79 15.51 13.54
C GLY A 375 9.30 15.75 13.49
N PHE A 376 9.90 15.53 12.32
CA PHE A 376 11.33 15.75 12.10
C PHE A 376 11.60 16.55 10.83
N THR A 377 12.62 17.41 10.88
CA THR A 377 13.12 18.11 9.69
C THR A 377 14.30 17.33 9.14
N LEU A 378 14.24 16.93 7.87
CA LEU A 378 15.37 16.39 7.13
C LEU A 378 15.99 17.53 6.32
N HIS A 379 17.30 17.73 6.48
CA HIS A 379 17.99 18.82 5.81
C HIS A 379 18.46 18.43 4.41
N LYS A 380 18.47 19.41 3.50
CA LYS A 380 18.99 19.26 2.12
C LYS A 380 18.33 18.12 1.32
N VAL A 381 17.01 18.03 1.38
CA VAL A 381 16.27 17.07 0.56
C VAL A 381 16.23 17.59 -0.88
N ARG A 382 16.70 16.78 -1.84
CA ARG A 382 16.58 17.10 -3.27
C ARG A 382 15.15 16.89 -3.73
N ILE A 383 14.54 17.92 -4.30
CA ILE A 383 13.20 17.87 -4.88
C ILE A 383 13.27 18.13 -6.39
N GLY A 384 12.39 17.50 -7.17
CA GLY A 384 12.34 17.67 -8.63
C GLY A 384 13.51 17.00 -9.35
N ILE A 385 13.94 15.83 -8.87
CA ILE A 385 15.10 15.10 -9.41
C ILE A 385 14.87 14.83 -10.90
N ASN A 386 15.83 15.23 -11.75
CA ASN A 386 15.75 15.14 -13.21
C ASN A 386 14.71 16.08 -13.89
N PHE A 387 14.18 17.08 -13.17
CA PHE A 387 13.37 18.15 -13.74
C PHE A 387 14.13 19.49 -13.74
N HIS A 388 13.68 20.43 -14.56
CA HIS A 388 14.33 21.74 -14.75
C HIS A 388 14.24 22.68 -13.52
N TRP A 389 13.54 22.26 -12.47
CA TRP A 389 13.35 23.02 -11.22
C TRP A 389 13.99 22.32 -10.00
N GLU A 390 14.90 21.37 -10.22
CA GLU A 390 15.61 20.65 -9.15
C GLU A 390 16.27 21.60 -8.14
N ARG A 391 16.04 21.38 -6.84
CA ARG A 391 16.65 22.16 -5.75
C ARG A 391 16.76 21.36 -4.45
N GLU A 392 17.63 21.80 -3.55
CA GLU A 392 17.73 21.28 -2.18
C GLU A 392 16.94 22.19 -1.22
N GLU A 393 16.05 21.61 -0.42
CA GLU A 393 15.32 22.33 0.63
C GLU A 393 15.17 21.49 1.91
N ASP A 394 15.01 22.17 3.04
CA ASP A 394 14.71 21.53 4.32
C ASP A 394 13.23 21.14 4.36
N GLN A 395 12.94 19.87 4.64
CA GLN A 395 11.58 19.32 4.61
C GLN A 395 11.15 18.84 5.99
N LEU A 396 9.94 19.19 6.40
CA LEU A 396 9.31 18.70 7.62
C LEU A 396 8.48 17.44 7.32
N PHE A 397 8.67 16.37 8.08
CA PHE A 397 7.92 15.13 7.95
C PHE A 397 7.28 14.73 9.28
N SER A 398 6.08 14.15 9.24
CA SER A 398 5.45 13.49 10.38
C SER A 398 5.85 12.02 10.47
N GLY A 399 5.41 11.34 11.54
CA GLY A 399 5.65 9.91 11.72
C GLY A 399 7.06 9.59 12.19
N GLY A 400 7.48 8.35 11.92
CA GLY A 400 8.79 7.81 12.32
C GLY A 400 9.87 8.01 11.24
N LEU A 401 11.12 7.91 11.66
CA LEU A 401 12.28 7.93 10.78
C LEU A 401 13.08 6.63 10.95
N THR A 402 13.35 5.96 9.84
CA THR A 402 14.27 4.83 9.76
C THR A 402 15.48 5.24 8.94
N ILE A 403 16.68 4.83 9.38
CA ILE A 403 17.93 5.01 8.65
C ILE A 403 18.57 3.66 8.40
N LEU A 404 18.90 3.41 7.13
CA LEU A 404 19.55 2.18 6.66
C LEU A 404 20.85 2.49 5.90
N PRO A 405 21.88 1.64 6.02
CA PRO A 405 23.03 1.69 5.12
C PRO A 405 22.70 1.07 3.76
N SER A 406 23.27 1.61 2.69
CA SER A 406 23.27 1.07 1.33
C SER A 406 24.65 1.26 0.68
N GLU A 407 24.87 0.68 -0.50
CA GLU A 407 26.12 0.85 -1.25
C GLU A 407 26.35 2.31 -1.67
N GLU A 408 25.27 3.07 -1.89
CA GLU A 408 25.30 4.48 -2.33
C GLU A 408 25.35 5.49 -1.17
N GLY A 409 25.17 5.05 0.08
CA GLY A 409 25.20 5.91 1.26
C GLY A 409 24.23 5.48 2.36
N LEU A 410 23.68 6.45 3.08
CA LEU A 410 22.60 6.25 4.04
C LEU A 410 21.26 6.59 3.39
N VAL A 411 20.29 5.69 3.55
CA VAL A 411 18.92 5.87 3.09
C VAL A 411 18.04 6.33 4.24
N ALA A 412 17.41 7.50 4.09
CA ALA A 412 16.39 8.00 4.99
C ALA A 412 15.00 7.51 4.55
N ILE A 413 14.30 6.82 5.44
CA ILE A 413 12.97 6.26 5.21
C ILE A 413 11.99 6.83 6.23
N ASN A 414 10.92 7.46 5.78
CA ASN A 414 9.86 7.95 6.64
C ASN A 414 8.75 6.93 6.78
N SER A 415 8.47 6.49 8.01
CA SER A 415 7.35 5.60 8.33
C SER A 415 6.14 6.42 8.76
N VAL A 416 5.10 6.47 7.94
CA VAL A 416 3.93 7.33 8.14
C VAL A 416 2.62 6.55 7.97
N LEU A 417 1.56 6.95 8.67
CA LEU A 417 0.24 6.33 8.51
C LEU A 417 -0.35 6.65 7.14
N THR A 418 -1.16 5.75 6.59
CA THR A 418 -1.78 5.92 5.27
C THR A 418 -2.47 7.27 5.09
N GLU A 419 -3.34 7.68 6.01
CA GLU A 419 -4.05 8.96 5.88
C GLU A 419 -3.12 10.19 5.98
N ASP A 420 -2.05 10.12 6.78
CA ASP A 420 -1.06 11.19 6.89
C ASP A 420 -0.17 11.27 5.63
N TYR A 421 0.11 10.12 5.00
CA TYR A 421 0.79 10.06 3.71
C TYR A 421 -0.03 10.78 2.63
N LEU A 422 -1.34 10.50 2.56
CA LEU A 422 -2.23 11.12 1.59
C LEU A 422 -2.30 12.63 1.74
N LEU A 423 -2.22 13.15 2.97
CA LEU A 423 -2.20 14.59 3.20
C LEU A 423 -1.01 15.26 2.46
N SER A 424 0.18 14.68 2.56
CA SER A 424 1.36 15.20 1.85
C SER A 424 1.25 15.00 0.34
N VAL A 425 0.74 13.84 -0.11
CA VAL A 425 0.57 13.57 -1.55
C VAL A 425 -0.38 14.56 -2.20
N ILE A 426 -1.59 14.72 -1.66
CA ILE A 426 -2.60 15.60 -2.25
C ILE A 426 -2.11 17.05 -2.24
N SER A 427 -1.49 17.50 -1.14
CA SER A 427 -0.91 18.85 -1.06
C SER A 427 0.29 19.09 -2.00
N SER A 428 0.95 18.03 -2.46
CA SER A 428 2.05 18.12 -3.42
C SER A 428 1.55 18.07 -4.87
N GLU A 429 0.46 17.35 -5.13
CA GLU A 429 -0.12 17.18 -6.46
C GLU A 429 -1.02 18.35 -6.87
N MET A 430 -1.69 19.03 -5.93
CA MET A 430 -2.63 20.12 -6.25
C MET A 430 -2.74 21.17 -5.15
N ASN A 431 -3.35 22.31 -5.52
CA ASN A 431 -3.71 23.36 -4.58
C ASN A 431 -4.91 22.90 -3.72
N GLY A 432 -4.84 23.14 -2.41
CA GLY A 432 -5.90 22.72 -1.48
C GLY A 432 -7.19 23.55 -1.55
N ASP A 433 -7.23 24.59 -2.38
CA ASP A 433 -8.46 25.33 -2.70
C ASP A 433 -9.29 24.67 -3.81
N ALA A 434 -8.87 23.49 -4.30
CA ALA A 434 -9.62 22.72 -5.28
C ALA A 434 -11.03 22.35 -4.78
N PRO A 435 -12.00 22.13 -5.70
CA PRO A 435 -13.36 21.73 -5.34
C PRO A 435 -13.41 20.50 -4.41
N GLU A 436 -14.28 20.54 -3.39
CA GLU A 436 -14.32 19.54 -2.31
C GLU A 436 -14.54 18.10 -2.81
N GLU A 437 -15.48 17.89 -3.73
CA GLU A 437 -15.77 16.55 -4.26
C GLU A 437 -14.63 16.00 -5.12
N PHE A 438 -13.85 16.88 -5.76
CA PHE A 438 -12.61 16.48 -6.43
C PHE A 438 -11.52 16.08 -5.42
N LEU A 439 -11.34 16.84 -4.32
CA LEU A 439 -10.40 16.46 -3.26
C LEU A 439 -10.76 15.08 -2.65
N LYS A 440 -12.05 14.82 -2.44
CA LYS A 440 -12.55 13.51 -1.97
C LYS A 440 -12.25 12.40 -2.99
N ALA A 441 -12.52 12.62 -4.27
CA ALA A 441 -12.22 11.64 -5.32
C ALA A 441 -10.70 11.37 -5.41
N HIS A 442 -9.89 12.42 -5.30
CA HIS A 442 -8.44 12.30 -5.35
C HIS A 442 -7.87 11.56 -4.12
N ALA A 443 -8.44 11.77 -2.94
CA ALA A 443 -8.08 11.00 -1.74
C ALA A 443 -8.35 9.50 -1.93
N VAL A 444 -9.52 9.12 -2.48
CA VAL A 444 -9.88 7.71 -2.72
C VAL A 444 -8.95 7.05 -3.73
N ILE A 445 -8.66 7.69 -4.88
CA ILE A 445 -7.75 7.11 -5.87
C ILE A 445 -6.32 7.07 -5.35
N SER A 446 -5.86 8.06 -4.60
CA SER A 446 -4.50 8.06 -4.07
C SER A 446 -4.33 6.94 -3.04
N ARG A 447 -5.34 6.69 -2.20
CA ARG A 447 -5.38 5.56 -1.27
C ARG A 447 -5.44 4.22 -1.97
N SER A 448 -6.31 4.08 -2.98
CA SER A 448 -6.48 2.82 -3.71
C SER A 448 -5.18 2.45 -4.44
N TRP A 449 -4.59 3.41 -5.14
CA TRP A 449 -3.28 3.27 -5.79
C TRP A 449 -2.19 2.80 -4.83
N LEU A 450 -2.15 3.38 -3.64
CA LEU A 450 -1.15 3.10 -2.61
C LEU A 450 -1.31 1.68 -2.04
N LEU A 451 -2.55 1.27 -1.77
CA LEU A 451 -2.87 -0.01 -1.13
C LEU A 451 -3.01 -1.18 -2.12
N ALA A 452 -3.15 -0.91 -3.41
CA ALA A 452 -3.12 -1.95 -4.45
C ALA A 452 -1.73 -2.61 -4.59
N ARG A 453 -0.66 -1.96 -4.08
CA ARG A 453 0.74 -2.36 -4.25
C ARG A 453 1.11 -3.67 -3.51
N PRO A 454 2.09 -4.43 -4.02
CA PRO A 454 2.98 -5.21 -3.17
C PRO A 454 3.84 -4.24 -2.33
N THR A 455 3.88 -4.40 -1.01
CA THR A 455 4.75 -3.60 -0.12
C THR A 455 6.02 -4.37 0.16
N LEU A 456 7.19 -3.77 0.23
CA LEU A 456 8.44 -4.54 0.40
C LEU A 456 8.56 -5.22 1.76
N GLY A 457 9.33 -6.32 1.79
CA GLY A 457 9.86 -6.89 3.02
C GLY A 457 10.21 -8.39 3.00
N GLY A 458 11.21 -8.80 2.24
CA GLY A 458 11.90 -10.09 2.43
C GLY A 458 12.67 -10.54 1.19
N GLY A 459 13.98 -10.27 1.14
CA GLY A 459 14.82 -10.68 0.02
C GLY A 459 14.74 -12.19 -0.23
N ASP A 460 14.33 -12.54 -1.45
CA ASP A 460 14.83 -13.63 -2.28
C ASP A 460 14.01 -13.60 -3.58
N ASN A 461 14.56 -12.96 -4.62
CA ASN A 461 14.02 -13.02 -5.97
C ASN A 461 14.24 -14.44 -6.53
N ALA A 462 13.29 -15.32 -6.27
CA ALA A 462 13.16 -16.58 -6.98
C ALA A 462 12.07 -16.47 -8.05
N HIS A 463 12.22 -15.52 -8.99
CA HIS A 463 11.68 -15.55 -10.36
C HIS A 463 12.26 -14.36 -11.13
N GLY A 464 13.55 -14.43 -11.45
CA GLY A 464 14.09 -13.62 -12.53
C GLY A 464 13.49 -14.13 -13.85
N SER A 465 12.59 -13.37 -14.46
CA SER A 465 12.50 -13.37 -15.91
C SER A 465 13.57 -12.39 -16.41
N GLU A 466 14.52 -12.92 -17.17
CA GLU A 466 15.63 -12.18 -17.74
C GLU A 466 15.13 -11.11 -18.71
N GLY A 467 14.93 -9.89 -18.21
CA GLY A 467 14.96 -8.66 -19.01
C GLY A 467 16.34 -8.03 -18.91
N SER A 468 17.33 -8.59 -19.62
CA SER A 468 18.70 -8.06 -19.64
C SER A 468 18.73 -6.60 -20.13
N CYS A 469 19.05 -5.68 -19.23
CA CYS A 469 19.45 -4.32 -19.55
C CYS A 469 20.97 -4.20 -19.42
N HIS A 470 21.69 -4.30 -20.53
CA HIS A 470 23.08 -3.87 -20.59
C HIS A 470 23.16 -2.35 -20.41
N SER A 471 23.66 -1.91 -19.26
CA SER A 471 24.13 -0.55 -19.05
C SER A 471 25.49 -0.38 -19.75
N ALA A 472 25.51 0.34 -20.86
CA ALA A 472 26.75 0.84 -21.42
C ALA A 472 27.17 2.10 -20.64
N ALA A 473 28.17 1.95 -19.77
CA ALA A 473 28.87 3.07 -19.15
C ALA A 473 29.83 3.74 -20.14
N ALA A 474 29.79 5.08 -20.19
CA ALA A 474 30.87 5.95 -20.68
C ALA A 474 31.63 6.44 -19.42
N ASN A 475 32.97 6.57 -19.31
CA ASN A 475 34.07 6.97 -20.19
C ASN A 475 35.42 6.50 -19.59
N GLY A 476 36.51 6.48 -20.39
CA GLY A 476 37.89 6.63 -19.88
C GLY A 476 38.98 5.98 -20.74
N ASP A 477 39.87 6.80 -21.31
CA ASP A 477 40.89 6.49 -22.31
C ASP A 477 42.14 5.66 -21.87
N ASN A 478 42.70 4.95 -22.87
CA ASN A 478 44.12 4.76 -23.24
C ASN A 478 44.98 3.58 -22.65
N PRO A 479 46.12 3.19 -23.27
CA PRO A 479 46.23 2.15 -24.31
C PRO A 479 47.28 1.04 -23.99
N ASP A 480 47.54 0.16 -24.97
CA ASP A 480 48.62 -0.85 -25.08
C ASP A 480 48.52 -2.17 -24.30
N SER A 481 48.27 -3.28 -25.01
CA SER A 481 49.32 -4.26 -25.41
C SER A 481 48.80 -5.70 -25.66
N GLN A 482 49.11 -6.19 -26.86
CA GLN A 482 49.55 -7.56 -27.24
C GLN A 482 48.64 -8.81 -27.10
N GLU A 483 48.19 -9.25 -28.28
CA GLU A 483 48.39 -10.57 -28.91
C GLU A 483 47.93 -11.90 -28.26
N SER A 484 46.89 -12.48 -28.92
CA SER A 484 46.87 -13.83 -29.53
C SER A 484 46.46 -15.07 -28.66
N PRO A 485 46.12 -16.24 -29.26
CA PRO A 485 44.82 -16.56 -29.88
C PRO A 485 44.29 -17.98 -29.54
N GLY A 486 43.08 -18.36 -30.00
CA GLY A 486 42.85 -19.75 -30.43
C GLY A 486 41.49 -20.42 -30.17
N ASN A 487 40.84 -20.77 -31.30
CA ASN A 487 39.92 -21.89 -31.57
C ASN A 487 38.51 -21.92 -30.91
N GLY A 488 37.42 -22.21 -31.64
CA GLY A 488 37.29 -22.60 -33.04
C GLY A 488 35.88 -23.18 -33.32
N HIS A 489 35.27 -22.68 -34.41
CA HIS A 489 34.53 -23.41 -35.46
C HIS A 489 33.15 -24.05 -35.21
N SER A 490 32.12 -23.43 -35.82
CA SER A 490 31.30 -23.93 -36.95
C SER A 490 30.29 -22.82 -37.32
N GLY A 491 29.97 -22.43 -38.56
CA GLY A 491 30.16 -23.00 -39.89
C GLY A 491 28.98 -22.60 -40.79
N GLN A 492 29.10 -21.43 -41.44
CA GLN A 492 28.54 -20.98 -42.73
C GLN A 492 27.03 -21.04 -43.06
N GLY A 493 26.52 -19.86 -43.45
CA GLY A 493 25.49 -19.68 -44.49
C GLY A 493 25.58 -18.24 -45.03
N ILE A 494 26.14 -18.08 -46.24
CA ILE A 494 26.23 -16.79 -46.95
C ILE A 494 24.94 -16.59 -47.75
N SER A 495 24.25 -15.47 -47.52
CA SER A 495 23.26 -14.89 -48.44
C SER A 495 23.46 -13.36 -48.53
N ALA A 496 23.23 -12.84 -49.74
CA ALA A 496 23.61 -11.53 -50.27
C ALA A 496 22.80 -10.33 -49.68
N PRO A 497 23.07 -9.07 -50.09
CA PRO A 497 22.91 -7.88 -49.24
C PRO A 497 21.45 -7.40 -49.17
N GLY A 498 20.95 -7.16 -47.95
CA GLY A 498 19.69 -6.44 -47.77
C GLY A 498 18.96 -6.75 -46.47
N SER A 499 19.21 -5.97 -45.43
CA SER A 499 18.18 -5.37 -44.58
C SER A 499 18.85 -4.50 -43.53
N LEU A 500 18.62 -3.19 -43.58
CA LEU A 500 18.81 -2.31 -42.44
C LEU A 500 17.90 -2.85 -41.32
N GLU A 501 18.45 -3.47 -40.28
CA GLU A 501 17.67 -3.83 -39.10
C GLU A 501 17.18 -2.52 -38.45
N ASN A 502 15.86 -2.35 -38.39
CA ASN A 502 15.25 -1.25 -37.64
C ASN A 502 15.33 -1.61 -36.15
N ASP A 503 16.15 -0.89 -35.39
CA ASP A 503 16.22 -1.07 -33.94
C ASP A 503 14.88 -0.73 -33.30
N ARG A 504 14.42 -1.55 -32.36
CA ARG A 504 13.15 -1.36 -31.64
C ARG A 504 13.42 -1.23 -30.14
N ILE A 505 13.13 -0.07 -29.57
CA ILE A 505 13.31 0.27 -28.16
C ILE A 505 11.93 0.50 -27.55
N ILE A 506 11.37 -0.54 -26.93
CA ILE A 506 10.12 -0.45 -26.16
C ILE A 506 10.47 -0.56 -24.68
N ARG A 507 10.35 0.55 -23.95
CA ARG A 507 10.54 0.60 -22.50
C ARG A 507 9.33 1.23 -21.84
N TRP A 508 9.00 0.69 -20.68
CA TRP A 508 8.09 1.28 -19.71
C TRP A 508 8.75 1.13 -18.35
N TYR A 509 8.37 2.02 -17.44
CA TYR A 509 8.89 2.02 -16.07
C TYR A 509 7.70 1.65 -15.19
N ASP A 510 7.79 0.49 -14.55
CA ASP A 510 6.82 0.04 -13.58
C ASP A 510 7.41 0.07 -12.16
N ARG A 511 6.53 0.00 -11.17
CA ARG A 511 6.74 0.45 -9.79
C ARG A 511 7.64 -0.44 -8.91
N GLU A 512 8.41 -1.35 -9.49
CA GLU A 512 9.17 -2.41 -8.77
C GLU A 512 10.64 -2.05 -8.47
N ASP A 513 11.07 -0.82 -8.75
CA ASP A 513 12.48 -0.40 -8.64
C ASP A 513 12.99 -0.20 -7.19
N HIS A 514 12.17 -0.47 -6.16
CA HIS A 514 12.56 -0.24 -4.77
C HIS A 514 12.77 -1.57 -4.04
N SER A 515 13.89 -1.71 -3.33
CA SER A 515 14.19 -2.88 -2.49
C SER A 515 14.16 -2.58 -0.97
N LEU A 516 14.10 -1.29 -0.59
CA LEU A 516 14.23 -0.85 0.81
C LEU A 516 12.98 -0.18 1.41
N PHE A 517 12.04 0.33 0.60
CA PHE A 517 10.88 1.11 1.05
C PHE A 517 9.67 0.95 0.11
N ASP A 518 8.45 1.17 0.60
CA ASP A 518 7.20 0.89 -0.12
C ASP A 518 6.97 1.85 -1.30
N VAL A 519 7.30 3.14 -1.15
CA VAL A 519 7.13 4.21 -2.16
C VAL A 519 8.34 5.17 -2.11
N CYS A 520 8.77 5.73 -3.24
CA CYS A 520 9.69 6.88 -3.23
C CYS A 520 8.91 8.20 -3.11
N ALA A 521 9.59 9.25 -2.65
CA ALA A 521 9.02 10.59 -2.57
C ALA A 521 8.91 11.35 -3.92
N ASP A 522 9.40 10.75 -5.01
CA ASP A 522 9.51 11.36 -6.34
C ASP A 522 8.33 11.01 -7.28
N ASP A 523 8.27 11.67 -8.44
CA ASP A 523 7.25 11.54 -9.50
C ASP A 523 7.08 10.11 -10.04
N HIS A 524 8.06 9.24 -9.81
CA HIS A 524 7.97 7.81 -10.12
C HIS A 524 6.82 7.11 -9.38
N CYS A 525 6.57 7.49 -8.12
CA CYS A 525 5.48 6.94 -7.30
C CYS A 525 4.32 7.93 -7.19
N GLN A 526 4.40 8.82 -6.21
CA GLN A 526 3.49 9.94 -5.95
C GLN A 526 4.34 11.02 -5.28
N ARG A 527 4.10 12.30 -5.61
CA ARG A 527 4.88 13.39 -5.03
C ARG A 527 4.63 13.48 -3.52
N TYR A 528 5.67 13.25 -2.71
CA TYR A 528 5.59 13.32 -1.25
C TYR A 528 6.57 14.38 -0.72
N GLN A 529 6.12 15.63 -0.57
CA GLN A 529 6.98 16.78 -0.22
C GLN A 529 6.74 17.31 1.21
N GLY A 530 6.73 16.41 2.19
CA GLY A 530 6.62 16.77 3.61
C GLY A 530 5.31 17.48 3.98
N LEU A 531 5.28 18.09 5.17
CA LEU A 531 4.11 18.77 5.75
C LEU A 531 4.15 20.30 5.63
N LEU A 532 5.24 20.91 5.16
CA LEU A 532 5.35 22.38 5.05
C LEU A 532 4.31 22.97 4.08
N ARG A 533 3.75 22.15 3.17
CA ARG A 533 2.63 22.51 2.28
C ARG A 533 1.29 21.89 2.69
N ALA A 534 1.27 21.03 3.72
CA ALA A 534 0.14 20.21 4.14
C ALA A 534 -0.88 20.93 5.06
N GLY A 535 -0.77 22.25 5.20
CA GLY A 535 -1.60 23.06 6.10
C GLY A 535 -3.03 23.35 5.60
N ASN A 536 -3.48 22.80 4.47
CA ASN A 536 -4.81 23.12 3.95
C ASN A 536 -5.91 22.27 4.64
N ALA A 537 -6.71 22.92 5.48
CA ALA A 537 -7.83 22.30 6.20
C ALA A 537 -8.85 21.61 5.27
N ASN A 538 -8.99 22.05 4.01
CA ASN A 538 -9.88 21.42 3.03
C ASN A 538 -9.43 19.99 2.68
N ILE A 539 -8.13 19.80 2.46
CA ILE A 539 -7.56 18.49 2.11
C ILE A 539 -7.76 17.52 3.30
N ARG A 540 -7.45 17.98 4.52
CA ARG A 540 -7.67 17.17 5.73
C ARG A 540 -9.14 16.76 5.88
N ARG A 541 -10.07 17.68 5.65
CA ARG A 541 -11.52 17.38 5.68
C ARG A 541 -11.92 16.36 4.61
N ALA A 542 -11.40 16.46 3.40
CA ALA A 542 -11.69 15.52 2.32
C ALA A 542 -11.12 14.11 2.60
N ILE A 543 -9.89 14.04 3.14
CA ILE A 543 -9.27 12.77 3.57
C ILE A 543 -10.09 12.14 4.69
N GLU A 544 -10.48 12.90 5.71
CA GLU A 544 -11.27 12.38 6.83
C GLU A 544 -12.67 11.92 6.38
N ALA A 545 -13.35 12.70 5.54
CA ALA A 545 -14.65 12.33 4.98
C ALA A 545 -14.60 11.03 4.14
N THR A 546 -13.44 10.73 3.56
CA THR A 546 -13.20 9.54 2.73
C THR A 546 -12.27 8.52 3.38
N ARG A 547 -12.05 8.63 4.71
CA ARG A 547 -11.12 7.78 5.45
C ARG A 547 -11.41 6.31 5.16
N GLY A 548 -10.37 5.54 4.82
CA GLY A 548 -10.51 4.11 4.54
C GLY A 548 -11.32 3.74 3.29
N LEU A 549 -11.83 4.70 2.50
CA LEU A 549 -12.49 4.41 1.22
C LEU A 549 -11.47 4.13 0.11
N VAL A 550 -11.69 3.05 -0.62
CA VAL A 550 -10.91 2.63 -1.79
C VAL A 550 -11.83 2.17 -2.92
N LEU A 551 -11.29 2.03 -4.12
CA LEU A 551 -11.92 1.34 -5.24
C LEU A 551 -11.45 -0.12 -5.29
N THR A 552 -12.39 -1.05 -5.39
CA THR A 552 -12.13 -2.50 -5.55
C THR A 552 -12.71 -3.03 -6.86
N ASP A 553 -12.12 -4.08 -7.41
CA ASP A 553 -12.61 -4.78 -8.60
C ASP A 553 -13.77 -5.72 -8.22
N GLY A 554 -14.93 -5.11 -7.99
CA GLY A 554 -16.09 -5.75 -7.37
C GLY A 554 -16.09 -5.62 -5.83
N PRO A 555 -17.18 -6.01 -5.16
CA PRO A 555 -17.36 -5.77 -3.71
C PRO A 555 -16.35 -6.51 -2.81
N ASP A 556 -15.95 -7.72 -3.21
CA ASP A 556 -15.01 -8.57 -2.47
C ASP A 556 -13.68 -8.75 -3.24
N GLY A 557 -13.43 -7.90 -4.24
CA GLY A 557 -12.27 -7.98 -5.13
C GLY A 557 -11.00 -7.34 -4.58
N ALA A 558 -9.93 -7.41 -5.38
CA ALA A 558 -8.69 -6.70 -5.08
C ALA A 558 -8.88 -5.18 -5.20
N ILE A 559 -8.05 -4.42 -4.49
CA ILE A 559 -8.01 -2.96 -4.63
C ILE A 559 -7.51 -2.60 -6.03
N CYS A 560 -8.22 -1.69 -6.70
CA CYS A 560 -7.91 -1.25 -8.06
C CYS A 560 -6.61 -0.45 -8.13
N ASP A 561 -5.82 -0.64 -9.19
CA ASP A 561 -4.73 0.27 -9.54
C ASP A 561 -5.29 1.56 -10.17
N THR A 562 -5.54 2.57 -9.34
CA THR A 562 -6.20 3.81 -9.76
C THR A 562 -5.19 4.85 -10.25
N ARG A 563 -4.79 4.74 -11.51
CA ARG A 563 -3.93 5.73 -12.21
C ARG A 563 -4.66 7.07 -12.42
N PHE A 564 -3.93 8.17 -12.48
CA PHE A 564 -4.48 9.50 -12.80
C PHE A 564 -3.48 10.37 -13.56
N SER A 565 -3.97 11.34 -14.33
CA SER A 565 -3.14 12.29 -15.07
C SER A 565 -3.78 13.68 -15.11
N LYS A 566 -2.98 14.71 -15.42
CA LYS A 566 -3.44 16.11 -15.44
C LYS A 566 -4.60 16.34 -16.40
N CYS A 567 -4.40 15.99 -17.67
CA CYS A 567 -5.40 16.18 -18.72
C CYS A 567 -5.41 14.99 -19.69
N CYS A 568 -6.56 14.35 -19.86
CA CYS A 568 -6.67 13.18 -20.76
C CYS A 568 -6.67 13.58 -22.25
N GLY A 569 -7.01 14.83 -22.59
CA GLY A 569 -7.16 15.30 -23.98
C GLY A 569 -8.54 15.04 -24.59
N GLY A 570 -9.51 14.64 -23.76
CA GLY A 570 -10.91 14.37 -24.10
C GLY A 570 -11.31 12.89 -24.03
N VAL A 571 -10.33 11.97 -24.04
CA VAL A 571 -10.52 10.52 -23.93
C VAL A 571 -9.43 9.94 -23.04
N SER A 572 -9.77 9.09 -22.07
CA SER A 572 -8.80 8.36 -21.26
C SER A 572 -8.25 7.13 -21.99
N GLU A 573 -7.08 6.65 -21.55
CA GLU A 573 -6.32 5.59 -22.21
C GLU A 573 -6.34 4.28 -21.40
N ARG A 574 -5.98 3.17 -22.06
CA ARG A 574 -5.75 1.86 -21.46
C ARG A 574 -4.41 1.77 -20.73
N PHE A 575 -4.34 0.91 -19.72
CA PHE A 575 -3.09 0.63 -19.00
C PHE A 575 -1.97 0.15 -19.94
N SER A 576 -2.30 -0.79 -20.84
CA SER A 576 -1.35 -1.39 -21.79
C SER A 576 -0.69 -0.43 -22.78
N ALA A 577 -1.26 0.76 -22.99
CA ALA A 577 -0.64 1.79 -23.82
C ALA A 577 0.61 2.40 -23.17
N CYS A 578 0.71 2.34 -21.84
CA CYS A 578 1.76 3.00 -21.06
C CYS A 578 2.68 2.02 -20.32
N TRP A 579 2.16 0.89 -19.86
CA TRP A 579 2.88 -0.09 -19.01
C TRP A 579 2.85 -1.49 -19.61
N ALA A 580 2.83 -2.56 -18.80
CA ALA A 580 2.75 -3.95 -19.27
C ALA A 580 1.53 -4.17 -20.20
N ASP A 581 1.60 -5.14 -21.10
CA ASP A 581 0.52 -5.48 -22.05
C ASP A 581 -0.65 -6.20 -21.36
N GLU A 582 -1.21 -5.55 -20.35
CA GLU A 582 -2.32 -6.00 -19.51
C GLU A 582 -3.38 -4.90 -19.47
N ASP A 583 -4.66 -5.29 -19.49
CA ASP A 583 -5.78 -4.36 -19.41
C ASP A 583 -6.68 -4.73 -18.22
N TYR A 584 -7.09 -3.72 -17.47
CA TYR A 584 -7.98 -3.85 -16.33
C TYR A 584 -9.38 -3.36 -16.70
N ALA A 585 -10.41 -4.10 -16.28
CA ALA A 585 -11.81 -3.76 -16.59
C ALA A 585 -12.19 -2.35 -16.11
N TYR A 586 -11.65 -1.94 -14.95
CA TYR A 586 -11.84 -0.63 -14.33
C TYR A 586 -10.94 0.49 -14.91
N LEU A 587 -9.97 0.18 -15.79
CA LEU A 587 -9.14 1.15 -16.53
C LEU A 587 -9.43 1.13 -18.03
N ARG A 588 -10.72 1.13 -18.38
CA ARG A 588 -11.14 1.21 -19.78
C ARG A 588 -11.13 2.66 -20.30
N PRO A 589 -11.03 2.87 -21.63
CA PRO A 589 -11.16 4.20 -22.23
C PRO A 589 -12.53 4.80 -21.91
N VAL A 590 -12.52 6.06 -21.47
CA VAL A 590 -13.70 6.84 -21.12
C VAL A 590 -13.65 8.17 -21.86
N ARG A 591 -14.78 8.53 -22.47
CA ARG A 591 -14.99 9.87 -22.99
C ARG A 591 -15.18 10.84 -21.83
N ASP A 592 -14.34 11.86 -21.75
CA ASP A 592 -14.40 12.90 -20.71
C ASP A 592 -15.52 13.92 -21.01
N TYR A 593 -16.74 13.41 -21.09
CA TYR A 593 -17.93 14.14 -21.51
C TYR A 593 -19.15 13.60 -20.76
N ALA A 594 -20.00 14.52 -20.27
CA ALA A 594 -21.22 14.29 -19.50
C ALA A 594 -21.04 13.39 -18.25
N CYS A 595 -21.52 13.89 -17.12
CA CYS A 595 -21.57 13.12 -15.88
C CYS A 595 -22.70 12.10 -16.06
N LEU A 596 -22.52 10.83 -15.68
CA LEU A 596 -23.61 9.84 -15.71
C LEU A 596 -24.81 10.43 -14.98
N GLN A 597 -25.88 10.80 -15.70
CA GLN A 597 -27.13 11.32 -15.13
C GLN A 597 -27.92 10.16 -14.50
N THR A 598 -28.75 10.48 -13.51
CA THR A 598 -29.50 9.52 -12.69
C THR A 598 -30.50 8.70 -13.52
N ASP A 599 -30.90 7.53 -13.02
CA ASP A 599 -31.95 6.69 -13.63
C ASP A 599 -33.31 7.41 -13.80
N GLU A 600 -33.54 8.51 -13.08
CA GLU A 600 -34.74 9.36 -13.26
C GLU A 600 -34.71 10.19 -14.56
N ASP A 601 -33.53 10.47 -15.12
CA ASP A 601 -33.37 11.16 -16.42
C ASP A 601 -33.27 10.16 -17.59
N ASN A 602 -32.94 8.88 -17.32
CA ASN A 602 -32.98 7.78 -18.29
C ASN A 602 -34.41 7.45 -18.76
N ALA A 603 -35.45 8.03 -18.15
CA ALA A 603 -36.84 7.91 -18.60
C ALA A 603 -37.13 8.72 -19.88
N ALA A 604 -36.20 9.56 -20.34
CA ALA A 604 -36.24 10.24 -21.63
C ALA A 604 -35.28 9.64 -22.68
N ASP A 605 -34.77 8.42 -22.45
CA ASP A 605 -34.09 7.65 -23.49
C ASP A 605 -35.12 7.21 -24.54
N ASP A 606 -35.29 8.02 -25.58
CA ASP A 606 -36.14 7.74 -26.74
C ASP A 606 -35.52 6.69 -27.70
N GLY A 607 -34.46 6.01 -27.27
CA GLY A 607 -33.75 5.01 -28.05
C GLY A 607 -32.97 5.61 -29.22
N THR A 608 -32.75 6.93 -29.25
CA THR A 608 -31.78 7.54 -30.15
C THR A 608 -30.42 7.62 -29.46
N PRO A 609 -29.36 6.97 -29.99
CA PRO A 609 -28.04 7.07 -29.39
C PRO A 609 -27.53 8.49 -29.59
N ASP A 610 -27.49 9.28 -28.51
CA ASP A 610 -26.86 10.59 -28.51
C ASP A 610 -25.40 10.45 -29.01
N ALA A 611 -25.13 11.00 -30.19
CA ALA A 611 -23.84 10.93 -30.88
C ALA A 611 -22.68 11.58 -30.10
N VAL A 612 -22.97 12.24 -28.98
CA VAL A 612 -22.05 13.10 -28.22
C VAL A 612 -21.15 12.29 -27.24
N GLY A 613 -21.49 11.02 -26.98
CA GLY A 613 -20.74 10.13 -26.08
C GLY A 613 -19.82 9.09 -26.74
N ILE A 614 -19.83 8.98 -28.08
CA ILE A 614 -19.08 7.95 -28.81
C ILE A 614 -17.60 8.33 -28.89
N ILE A 615 -16.72 7.43 -28.47
CA ILE A 615 -15.28 7.56 -28.67
C ILE A 615 -14.99 7.18 -30.13
N PRO A 616 -14.48 8.10 -30.98
CA PRO A 616 -14.04 7.74 -32.32
C PRO A 616 -12.87 6.73 -32.21
N ASP A 617 -12.66 5.90 -33.24
CA ASP A 617 -11.50 5.02 -33.27
C ASP A 617 -10.22 5.86 -33.47
N LEU A 618 -9.62 6.28 -32.37
CA LEU A 618 -8.39 7.07 -32.33
C LEU A 618 -7.12 6.22 -32.52
N SER A 619 -7.27 4.89 -32.69
CA SER A 619 -6.14 4.07 -33.12
C SER A 619 -5.78 4.31 -34.59
N ASP A 620 -6.75 4.79 -35.39
CA ASP A 620 -6.57 5.25 -36.76
C ASP A 620 -5.95 6.66 -36.81
N GLU A 621 -4.92 6.83 -37.65
CA GLU A 621 -4.15 8.08 -37.77
C GLU A 621 -5.01 9.26 -38.25
N GLN A 622 -5.94 9.02 -39.18
CA GLN A 622 -6.74 10.10 -39.78
C GLN A 622 -7.83 10.57 -38.82
N ASN A 623 -8.45 9.65 -38.09
CA ASN A 623 -9.36 9.97 -36.98
C ASN A 623 -8.64 10.70 -35.85
N ALA A 624 -7.46 10.21 -35.44
CA ALA A 624 -6.62 10.86 -34.42
C ALA A 624 -6.24 12.28 -34.83
N ARG A 625 -5.84 12.48 -36.09
CA ARG A 625 -5.53 13.79 -36.65
C ARG A 625 -6.71 14.74 -36.61
N LYS A 626 -7.88 14.30 -37.08
CA LYS A 626 -9.11 15.11 -37.01
C LYS A 626 -9.46 15.47 -35.56
N TRP A 627 -9.32 14.52 -34.63
CA TRP A 627 -9.58 14.72 -33.22
C TRP A 627 -8.65 15.74 -32.56
N ILE A 628 -7.34 15.57 -32.76
CA ILE A 628 -6.29 16.39 -32.15
C ILE A 628 -6.29 17.81 -32.73
N LEU A 629 -6.52 17.96 -34.04
CA LEU A 629 -6.63 19.29 -34.67
C LEU A 629 -7.96 19.99 -34.41
N SER A 630 -8.95 19.28 -33.86
CA SER A 630 -10.20 19.86 -33.38
C SER A 630 -10.16 20.16 -31.88
N SER A 631 -11.17 20.88 -31.38
CA SER A 631 -11.35 21.14 -29.94
C SER A 631 -12.74 20.67 -29.51
N PRO A 632 -12.96 19.35 -29.35
CA PRO A 632 -14.25 18.80 -28.95
C PRO A 632 -14.57 19.19 -27.51
N GLU A 633 -15.85 19.21 -27.15
CA GLU A 633 -16.28 19.49 -25.78
C GLU A 633 -15.76 18.39 -24.83
N ALA A 634 -15.19 18.77 -23.70
CA ALA A 634 -14.77 17.84 -22.66
C ALA A 634 -14.75 18.56 -21.31
N PHE A 635 -14.85 17.83 -20.20
CA PHE A 635 -14.68 18.46 -18.88
C PHE A 635 -13.28 19.06 -18.72
N CYS A 636 -12.26 18.38 -19.24
CA CYS A 636 -10.87 18.85 -19.25
C CYS A 636 -10.58 19.94 -20.29
N ASN A 637 -11.54 20.23 -21.19
CA ASN A 637 -11.50 21.37 -22.09
C ASN A 637 -12.10 22.60 -21.39
N THR A 638 -11.44 23.05 -20.32
CA THR A 638 -11.85 24.22 -19.56
C THR A 638 -10.79 25.31 -19.67
N SER A 639 -11.26 26.54 -19.88
CA SER A 639 -10.44 27.75 -19.90
C SER A 639 -10.78 28.68 -18.73
N ASP A 640 -11.50 28.20 -17.71
CA ASP A 640 -11.85 28.98 -16.51
C ASP A 640 -10.60 29.19 -15.63
N PRO A 641 -10.05 30.42 -15.56
CA PRO A 641 -8.84 30.68 -14.80
C PRO A 641 -9.03 30.50 -13.30
N ALA A 642 -10.24 30.73 -12.79
CA ALA A 642 -10.55 30.56 -11.37
C ALA A 642 -10.43 29.08 -11.01
N LEU A 643 -11.09 28.19 -11.75
CA LEU A 643 -10.98 26.75 -11.55
C LEU A 643 -9.55 26.25 -11.74
N LEU A 644 -8.87 26.63 -12.82
CA LEU A 644 -7.51 26.16 -13.12
C LEU A 644 -6.50 26.55 -12.04
N SER A 645 -6.62 27.74 -11.45
CA SER A 645 -5.75 28.19 -10.35
C SER A 645 -5.94 27.40 -9.04
N THR A 646 -7.10 26.76 -8.87
CA THR A 646 -7.38 25.89 -7.71
C THR A 646 -6.92 24.44 -7.91
N VAL A 647 -6.66 24.01 -9.15
CA VAL A 647 -6.28 22.62 -9.47
C VAL A 647 -4.77 22.52 -9.75
N LEU A 648 -4.22 23.48 -10.48
CA LEU A 648 -2.82 23.53 -10.86
C LEU A 648 -2.01 24.34 -9.85
N ASN A 649 -0.87 23.78 -9.42
CA ASN A 649 0.12 24.50 -8.62
C ASN A 649 0.71 25.67 -9.41
N SER A 650 1.26 26.67 -8.73
CA SER A 650 1.76 27.91 -9.34
C SER A 650 2.73 27.69 -10.51
N TYR A 651 3.59 26.68 -10.44
CA TYR A 651 4.54 26.32 -11.50
C TYR A 651 3.87 25.77 -12.77
N ASP A 652 2.67 25.19 -12.64
CA ASP A 652 1.92 24.59 -13.75
C ASP A 652 0.95 25.58 -14.41
N GLN A 653 0.64 26.70 -13.75
CA GLN A 653 -0.29 27.73 -14.24
C GLN A 653 0.21 28.49 -15.47
N GLU A 654 1.52 28.43 -15.76
CA GLU A 654 2.10 29.06 -16.96
C GLU A 654 1.71 28.32 -18.26
N THR A 655 1.21 27.08 -18.17
CA THR A 655 0.74 26.31 -19.33
C THR A 655 -0.77 26.47 -19.52
N ALA A 656 -1.20 27.35 -20.44
CA ALA A 656 -2.62 27.53 -20.76
C ALA A 656 -3.15 26.54 -21.80
N ASP A 657 -2.28 26.01 -22.68
CA ASP A 657 -2.66 25.23 -23.87
C ASP A 657 -2.55 23.71 -23.68
N PHE A 658 -2.68 23.19 -22.46
CA PHE A 658 -2.50 21.76 -22.18
C PHE A 658 -3.56 20.85 -22.83
N TYR A 659 -4.77 21.36 -23.09
CA TYR A 659 -5.82 20.57 -23.75
C TYR A 659 -5.49 20.32 -25.22
N ARG A 660 -4.94 21.33 -25.89
CA ARG A 660 -4.43 21.30 -27.26
C ARG A 660 -3.16 22.15 -27.36
N TRP A 661 -2.01 21.51 -27.48
CA TRP A 661 -0.70 22.16 -27.49
C TRP A 661 -0.04 22.06 -28.86
N ARG A 662 0.93 22.95 -29.11
CA ARG A 662 1.71 22.98 -30.34
C ARG A 662 3.18 23.21 -30.01
N VAL A 663 4.07 22.42 -30.63
CA VAL A 663 5.52 22.57 -30.53
C VAL A 663 6.13 22.53 -31.92
N GLU A 664 7.12 23.38 -32.17
CA GLU A 664 7.83 23.46 -33.43
C GLU A 664 9.32 23.13 -33.20
N TYR A 665 9.91 22.38 -34.12
CA TYR A 665 11.33 22.09 -34.15
C TYR A 665 11.90 22.43 -35.52
N THR A 666 13.04 23.10 -35.54
CA THR A 666 13.92 23.09 -36.72
C THR A 666 14.57 21.71 -36.89
N GLN A 667 15.06 21.43 -38.09
CA GLN A 667 15.77 20.19 -38.40
C GLN A 667 16.98 19.94 -37.47
N GLU A 668 17.72 21.00 -37.15
CA GLU A 668 18.91 20.95 -36.30
C GLU A 668 18.52 20.67 -34.84
N GLU A 669 17.52 21.39 -34.31
CA GLU A 669 17.05 21.21 -32.93
C GLU A 669 16.53 19.80 -32.66
N LEU A 670 15.73 19.24 -33.57
CA LEU A 670 15.18 17.89 -33.37
C LEU A 670 16.29 16.83 -33.42
N SER A 671 17.20 16.94 -34.39
CA SER A 671 18.34 16.02 -34.52
C SER A 671 19.21 16.01 -33.27
N ASP A 672 19.57 17.19 -32.78
CA ASP A 672 20.40 17.38 -31.59
C ASP A 672 19.67 16.94 -30.30
N LEU A 673 18.37 17.22 -30.21
CA LEU A 673 17.52 16.74 -29.10
C LEU A 673 17.48 15.21 -29.03
N LEU A 674 17.18 14.55 -30.14
CA LEU A 674 17.14 13.09 -30.21
C LEU A 674 18.50 12.49 -29.83
N ARG A 675 19.60 13.06 -30.35
CA ARG A 675 20.95 12.60 -30.02
C ARG A 675 21.23 12.67 -28.52
N ARG A 676 20.92 13.78 -27.86
CA ARG A 676 21.16 13.94 -26.41
C ARG A 676 20.26 13.05 -25.55
N ARG A 677 19.00 12.88 -25.92
CA ARG A 677 18.00 12.18 -25.09
C ARG A 677 18.02 10.67 -25.28
N SER A 678 18.32 10.20 -26.48
CA SER A 678 18.39 8.76 -26.80
C SER A 678 19.81 8.20 -26.75
N GLY A 679 20.84 9.04 -26.91
CA GLY A 679 22.22 8.60 -27.16
C GLY A 679 22.48 8.13 -28.60
N ILE A 680 21.51 8.24 -29.50
CA ILE A 680 21.57 7.74 -30.88
C ILE A 680 21.67 8.92 -31.87
N ASP A 681 22.66 8.88 -32.77
CA ASP A 681 22.74 9.84 -33.87
C ASP A 681 21.88 9.41 -35.05
N PHE A 682 20.80 10.14 -35.30
CA PHE A 682 19.91 9.91 -36.45
C PHE A 682 20.40 10.59 -37.73
N GLY A 683 21.38 11.51 -37.64
CA GLY A 683 21.62 12.48 -38.69
C GLY A 683 20.39 13.38 -38.92
N SER A 684 20.15 13.80 -40.15
CA SER A 684 18.94 14.56 -40.48
C SER A 684 17.71 13.67 -40.34
N VAL A 685 16.75 14.12 -39.53
CA VAL A 685 15.47 13.43 -39.31
C VAL A 685 14.61 13.56 -40.56
N LEU A 686 14.22 12.43 -41.13
CA LEU A 686 13.42 12.36 -42.36
C LEU A 686 11.93 12.17 -42.08
N GLU A 687 11.59 11.44 -41.01
CA GLU A 687 10.20 11.08 -40.73
C GLU A 687 10.00 10.79 -39.24
N LEU A 688 8.92 11.33 -38.69
CA LEU A 688 8.33 10.90 -37.42
C LEU A 688 6.97 10.28 -37.75
N ARG A 689 6.88 8.95 -37.79
CA ARG A 689 5.64 8.25 -38.18
C ARG A 689 5.07 7.44 -37.03
N PRO A 690 3.86 7.76 -36.54
CA PRO A 690 3.12 6.90 -35.63
C PRO A 690 2.91 5.52 -36.28
N LEU A 691 3.37 4.45 -35.63
CA LEU A 691 3.12 3.07 -36.08
C LEU A 691 1.91 2.46 -35.38
N ARG A 692 1.71 2.81 -34.10
CA ARG A 692 0.59 2.31 -33.30
C ARG A 692 0.10 3.37 -32.33
N ARG A 693 -1.22 3.51 -32.23
CA ARG A 693 -1.92 4.38 -31.28
C ARG A 693 -2.81 3.58 -30.34
N GLY A 694 -3.02 4.14 -29.16
CA GLY A 694 -4.00 3.66 -28.19
C GLY A 694 -5.39 4.27 -28.40
N ALA A 695 -6.30 3.96 -27.48
CA ALA A 695 -7.70 4.36 -27.56
C ALA A 695 -7.91 5.88 -27.36
N SER A 696 -6.96 6.59 -26.77
CA SER A 696 -7.00 8.05 -26.65
C SER A 696 -6.21 8.78 -27.73
N GLY A 697 -5.74 8.07 -28.77
CA GLY A 697 -4.86 8.62 -29.80
C GLY A 697 -3.42 8.83 -29.35
N ARG A 698 -3.04 8.40 -28.13
CA ARG A 698 -1.64 8.39 -27.68
C ARG A 698 -0.82 7.43 -28.53
N ILE A 699 0.33 7.88 -29.00
CA ILE A 699 1.26 7.04 -29.74
C ILE A 699 1.92 6.08 -28.75
N ILE A 700 1.83 4.78 -29.04
CA ILE A 700 2.46 3.70 -28.26
C ILE A 700 3.78 3.31 -28.92
N GLU A 701 3.85 3.38 -30.25
CA GLU A 701 5.04 3.08 -31.04
C GLU A 701 5.23 4.15 -32.12
N LEU A 702 6.37 4.83 -32.07
CA LEU A 702 6.76 5.88 -33.02
C LEU A 702 7.99 5.44 -33.81
N LEU A 703 7.90 5.46 -35.13
CA LEU A 703 9.06 5.33 -36.00
C LEU A 703 9.75 6.69 -36.13
N ILE A 704 11.04 6.72 -35.83
CA ILE A 704 11.94 7.84 -36.09
C ILE A 704 12.92 7.39 -37.17
N ARG A 705 12.78 7.92 -38.38
CA ARG A 705 13.69 7.66 -39.49
C ARG A 705 14.57 8.88 -39.70
N GLY A 706 15.88 8.72 -39.57
CA GLY A 706 16.88 9.70 -39.98
C GLY A 706 17.74 9.18 -41.13
N THR A 707 18.68 10.00 -41.60
CA THR A 707 19.61 9.63 -42.67
C THR A 707 20.62 8.56 -42.25
N GLN A 708 20.88 8.38 -40.95
CA GLN A 708 21.87 7.42 -40.44
C GLN A 708 21.26 6.21 -39.71
N ARG A 709 20.10 6.39 -39.08
CA ARG A 709 19.44 5.38 -38.23
C ARG A 709 17.93 5.45 -38.39
N THR A 710 17.30 4.28 -38.23
CA THR A 710 15.85 4.15 -38.13
C THR A 710 15.53 3.37 -36.87
N VAL A 711 14.76 3.96 -35.96
CA VAL A 711 14.44 3.37 -34.67
C VAL A 711 12.94 3.45 -34.44
N THR A 712 12.34 2.38 -33.95
CA THR A 712 10.98 2.42 -33.37
C THR A 712 11.09 2.58 -31.86
N VAL A 713 10.55 3.66 -31.32
CA VAL A 713 10.56 3.97 -29.88
C VAL A 713 9.16 3.86 -29.28
N GLY A 714 9.08 3.33 -28.07
CA GLY A 714 7.88 3.25 -27.22
C GLY A 714 8.29 2.92 -25.78
N LYS A 715 7.38 2.84 -24.81
CA LYS A 715 5.96 3.24 -24.85
C LYS A 715 5.84 4.76 -24.61
N GLU A 716 4.66 5.23 -24.18
CA GLU A 716 4.28 6.65 -24.10
C GLU A 716 5.34 7.58 -23.49
N LEU A 717 5.92 7.20 -22.34
CA LEU A 717 6.86 8.04 -21.61
C LEU A 717 8.20 8.23 -22.35
N GLU A 718 8.73 7.17 -22.97
CA GLU A 718 10.00 7.26 -23.72
C GLU A 718 9.86 8.15 -24.95
N ILE A 719 8.74 8.05 -25.68
CA ILE A 719 8.43 8.94 -26.81
C ILE A 719 8.47 10.41 -26.36
N ARG A 720 7.85 10.70 -25.21
CA ARG A 720 7.81 12.07 -24.65
C ARG A 720 9.17 12.55 -24.17
N ARG A 721 10.02 11.66 -23.65
CA ARG A 721 11.38 11.99 -23.20
C ARG A 721 12.32 12.31 -24.35
N TRP A 722 12.21 11.57 -25.44
CA TRP A 722 13.09 11.74 -26.60
C TRP A 722 12.77 13.00 -27.39
N LEU A 723 11.49 13.39 -27.42
CA LEU A 723 11.01 14.56 -28.15
C LEU A 723 10.88 15.82 -27.28
N SER A 724 11.52 15.90 -26.11
CA SER A 724 11.52 17.14 -25.31
C SER A 724 12.76 17.26 -24.42
N LYS A 725 13.17 18.50 -24.12
CA LYS A 725 14.26 18.77 -23.16
C LYS A 725 13.92 18.28 -21.75
N SER A 726 12.63 18.34 -21.40
CA SER A 726 12.07 17.73 -20.20
C SER A 726 11.22 16.52 -20.61
N HIS A 727 9.93 16.73 -20.80
CA HIS A 727 8.97 15.76 -21.29
C HIS A 727 7.95 16.49 -22.16
N LEU A 728 7.61 15.91 -23.31
CA LEU A 728 6.46 16.37 -24.09
C LEU A 728 5.19 16.20 -23.24
N TYR A 729 4.19 17.06 -23.40
CA TYR A 729 2.99 17.04 -22.55
C TYR A 729 2.29 15.67 -22.57
N SER A 730 2.16 15.05 -23.74
CA SER A 730 1.66 13.68 -23.94
C SER A 730 2.26 13.07 -25.22
N SER A 731 2.05 11.78 -25.48
CA SER A 731 2.31 11.21 -26.81
C SER A 731 1.11 11.29 -27.77
N ALA A 732 0.00 11.92 -27.36
CA ALA A 732 -1.16 12.13 -28.23
C ALA A 732 -0.93 13.33 -29.14
N PHE A 733 -0.12 13.14 -30.19
CA PHE A 733 0.14 14.19 -31.18
C PHE A 733 0.11 13.68 -32.61
N VAL A 734 0.03 14.62 -33.54
CA VAL A 734 0.22 14.43 -34.98
C VAL A 734 1.33 15.35 -35.47
N VAL A 735 1.95 14.95 -36.58
CA VAL A 735 3.16 15.60 -37.11
C VAL A 735 2.82 16.28 -38.43
N ASP A 736 3.20 17.54 -38.57
CA ASP A 736 3.30 18.25 -39.84
C ASP A 736 4.78 18.46 -40.18
N THR A 737 5.16 18.11 -41.40
CA THR A 737 6.56 18.21 -41.88
C THR A 737 6.69 19.44 -42.76
N VAL A 738 7.67 20.29 -42.47
CA VAL A 738 7.94 21.54 -43.19
C VAL A 738 9.11 21.30 -44.14
N TYR A 739 8.97 21.71 -45.40
CA TYR A 739 10.03 21.67 -46.41
C TYR A 739 10.33 23.09 -46.90
N ALA A 740 11.53 23.30 -47.47
CA ALA A 740 11.87 24.57 -48.09
C ALA A 740 10.97 24.84 -49.31
N GLU A 741 10.54 26.09 -49.46
CA GLU A 741 9.90 26.57 -50.69
C GLU A 741 10.88 26.40 -51.88
N PRO A 742 10.41 25.97 -53.06
CA PRO A 742 11.23 25.99 -54.27
C PRO A 742 11.71 27.42 -54.56
N ALA A 743 12.98 27.59 -54.91
CA ALA A 743 13.52 28.90 -55.26
C ALA A 743 12.69 29.54 -56.39
N ALA A 744 12.25 30.79 -56.19
CA ALA A 744 11.36 31.52 -57.09
C ALA A 744 11.98 31.86 -58.47
N ASP A 745 13.26 31.52 -58.67
CA ASP A 745 14.07 31.89 -59.82
C ASP A 745 14.32 30.73 -60.79
N GLY A 746 13.49 29.69 -60.83
CA GLY A 746 13.47 28.71 -61.92
C GLY A 746 14.82 28.04 -62.24
N GLN A 747 15.80 28.11 -61.35
CA GLN A 747 17.05 27.39 -61.48
C GLN A 747 16.80 25.93 -61.12
N ASP A 748 16.83 25.08 -62.15
CA ASP A 748 16.76 23.63 -62.09
C ASP A 748 18.01 23.07 -61.39
N ILE A 749 18.16 23.33 -60.09
CA ILE A 749 19.01 22.52 -59.22
C ILE A 749 18.20 21.27 -58.94
N ARG A 750 18.27 20.29 -59.85
CA ARG A 750 17.68 18.98 -59.61
C ARG A 750 18.27 18.42 -58.33
N PRO A 751 17.49 18.26 -57.24
CA PRO A 751 17.93 17.41 -56.15
C PRO A 751 18.24 16.04 -56.77
N ASP A 752 19.25 15.35 -56.25
CA ASP A 752 19.44 13.94 -56.59
C ASP A 752 18.08 13.24 -56.43
N ILE A 753 17.53 12.76 -57.55
CA ILE A 753 16.20 12.11 -57.62
C ILE A 753 16.11 10.87 -56.72
N ASN A 754 17.24 10.38 -56.22
CA ASN A 754 17.34 9.25 -55.30
C ASN A 754 17.62 9.65 -53.84
N ALA A 755 17.88 10.93 -53.54
CA ALA A 755 18.10 11.40 -52.18
C ALA A 755 16.76 11.77 -51.52
N PRO A 756 16.48 11.29 -50.29
CA PRO A 756 15.25 11.65 -49.59
C PRO A 756 15.22 13.15 -49.31
N ALA A 757 14.09 13.80 -49.61
CA ALA A 757 13.89 15.21 -49.28
C ALA A 757 14.04 15.39 -47.76
N ILE A 758 15.00 16.23 -47.34
CA ILE A 758 15.26 16.52 -45.94
C ILE A 758 14.31 17.65 -45.51
N PRO A 759 13.46 17.44 -44.49
CA PRO A 759 12.62 18.50 -43.93
C PRO A 759 13.45 19.67 -43.38
N THR A 760 12.91 20.87 -43.42
CA THR A 760 13.47 22.04 -42.72
C THR A 760 12.99 22.13 -41.28
N GLY A 761 11.85 21.51 -40.95
CA GLY A 761 11.32 21.45 -39.60
C GLY A 761 10.11 20.53 -39.43
N PHE A 762 9.67 20.39 -38.19
CA PHE A 762 8.54 19.56 -37.78
C PHE A 762 7.64 20.33 -36.80
N ILE A 763 6.33 20.26 -37.01
CA ILE A 763 5.33 20.86 -36.12
C ILE A 763 4.53 19.71 -35.49
N LEU A 764 4.56 19.63 -34.17
CA LEU A 764 3.78 18.68 -33.39
C LEU A 764 2.53 19.38 -32.87
N HIS A 765 1.36 18.88 -33.27
CA HIS A 765 0.07 19.27 -32.71
C HIS A 765 -0.38 18.17 -31.77
N GLY A 766 -0.60 18.47 -30.49
CA GLY A 766 -0.92 17.44 -29.50
C GLY A 766 -2.06 17.79 -28.57
N ALA A 767 -2.46 16.79 -27.79
CA ALA A 767 -3.64 16.83 -26.93
C ALA A 767 -3.33 16.26 -25.54
N GLY A 768 -3.85 16.92 -24.50
CA GLY A 768 -3.73 16.47 -23.12
C GLY A 768 -2.32 16.54 -22.53
N TRP A 769 -2.24 16.19 -21.25
CA TRP A 769 -1.05 16.27 -20.42
C TRP A 769 -0.96 15.07 -19.48
N GLY A 770 0.05 14.23 -19.69
CA GLY A 770 0.30 12.99 -18.97
C GLY A 770 -0.18 11.76 -19.74
N HIS A 771 -0.09 10.60 -19.09
CA HIS A 771 -0.34 9.28 -19.68
C HIS A 771 -1.82 9.00 -19.98
N GLY A 772 -2.76 9.74 -19.39
CA GLY A 772 -4.20 9.68 -19.70
C GLY A 772 -4.97 8.46 -19.23
N VAL A 773 -4.33 7.56 -18.50
CA VAL A 773 -4.97 6.35 -17.95
C VAL A 773 -5.69 6.71 -16.65
N GLY A 774 -6.91 6.21 -16.49
CA GLY A 774 -7.73 6.44 -15.30
C GLY A 774 -8.28 7.86 -15.20
N LEU A 775 -8.15 8.49 -14.03
CA LEU A 775 -8.80 9.77 -13.73
C LEU A 775 -8.09 10.97 -14.38
N CYS A 776 -8.87 11.83 -15.03
CA CYS A 776 -8.40 13.14 -15.52
C CYS A 776 -8.58 14.20 -14.41
N GLN A 777 -7.49 14.76 -13.87
CA GLN A 777 -7.58 15.71 -12.74
C GLN A 777 -8.40 16.96 -13.09
N ILE A 778 -8.11 17.59 -14.23
CA ILE A 778 -8.85 18.80 -14.66
C ILE A 778 -10.31 18.47 -14.97
N GLY A 779 -10.57 17.31 -15.60
CA GLY A 779 -11.92 16.84 -15.88
C GLY A 779 -12.73 16.60 -14.61
N ALA A 780 -12.15 15.89 -13.64
CA ALA A 780 -12.75 15.63 -12.34
C ALA A 780 -13.02 16.92 -11.54
N ALA A 781 -12.10 17.89 -11.57
CA ALA A 781 -12.32 19.20 -10.94
C ALA A 781 -13.46 19.97 -11.61
N ALA A 782 -13.54 19.97 -12.94
CA ALA A 782 -14.63 20.58 -13.67
C ALA A 782 -15.98 19.88 -13.42
N MET A 783 -16.00 18.55 -13.28
CA MET A 783 -17.19 17.79 -12.86
C MET A 783 -17.63 18.21 -11.46
N SER A 784 -16.69 18.34 -10.52
CA SER A 784 -16.97 18.80 -9.15
C SER A 784 -17.52 20.22 -9.13
N ALA A 785 -16.93 21.15 -9.90
CA ALA A 785 -17.41 22.52 -10.03
C ALA A 785 -18.83 22.61 -10.64
N ARG A 786 -19.25 21.60 -11.42
CA ARG A 786 -20.61 21.45 -11.96
C ARG A 786 -21.56 20.70 -11.01
N GLY A 787 -21.13 20.36 -9.80
CA GLY A 787 -21.95 19.73 -8.77
C GLY A 787 -21.96 18.19 -8.77
N CYS A 788 -21.09 17.52 -9.54
CA CYS A 788 -20.96 16.06 -9.43
C CYS A 788 -20.24 15.69 -8.13
N THR A 789 -20.81 14.72 -7.42
CA THR A 789 -20.25 14.14 -6.19
C THR A 789 -19.06 13.23 -6.50
N PHE A 790 -18.19 13.01 -5.51
CA PHE A 790 -16.94 12.27 -5.68
C PHE A 790 -17.17 10.83 -6.16
N ASP A 791 -18.21 10.16 -5.66
CA ASP A 791 -18.61 8.81 -6.06
C ASP A 791 -19.03 8.76 -7.54
N ARG A 792 -19.72 9.79 -8.04
CA ARG A 792 -20.07 9.92 -9.46
C ARG A 792 -18.85 10.21 -10.34
N ILE A 793 -17.92 11.03 -9.85
CA ILE A 793 -16.63 11.29 -10.52
C ILE A 793 -15.85 9.98 -10.65
N LEU A 794 -15.73 9.20 -9.58
CA LEU A 794 -15.03 7.92 -9.58
C LEU A 794 -15.73 6.90 -10.48
N ALA A 795 -17.06 6.81 -10.42
CA ALA A 795 -17.84 5.93 -11.28
C ALA A 795 -17.72 6.29 -12.77
N HIS A 796 -17.49 7.57 -13.10
CA HIS A 796 -17.24 8.00 -14.48
C HIS A 796 -15.91 7.47 -15.01
N TYR A 797 -14.81 7.65 -14.27
CA TYR A 797 -13.45 7.29 -14.73
C TYR A 797 -13.07 5.82 -14.49
N PHE A 798 -13.56 5.19 -13.41
CA PHE A 798 -13.26 3.81 -13.02
C PHE A 798 -14.51 2.93 -13.11
N ARG A 799 -15.14 2.92 -14.28
CA ARG A 799 -16.41 2.21 -14.49
C ARG A 799 -16.27 0.72 -14.18
N GLY A 800 -17.21 0.18 -13.40
CA GLY A 800 -17.21 -1.23 -12.97
C GLY A 800 -16.47 -1.49 -11.66
N SER A 801 -15.78 -0.50 -11.09
CA SER A 801 -15.24 -0.59 -9.73
C SER A 801 -16.33 -0.38 -8.67
N CYS A 802 -16.06 -0.83 -7.44
CA CYS A 802 -16.91 -0.62 -6.28
C CYS A 802 -16.19 0.28 -5.26
N LEU A 803 -16.94 1.20 -4.66
CA LEU A 803 -16.43 2.00 -3.54
C LEU A 803 -16.59 1.22 -2.23
N THR A 804 -15.47 0.91 -1.57
CA THR A 804 -15.41 0.01 -0.41
C THR A 804 -14.69 0.70 0.76
N ARG A 805 -15.24 0.60 1.97
CA ARG A 805 -14.62 1.10 3.20
C ARG A 805 -13.86 -0.02 3.91
N LEU A 806 -12.56 0.16 4.12
CA LEU A 806 -11.69 -0.83 4.76
C LEU A 806 -11.64 -0.66 6.29
N TYR A 807 -11.58 0.59 6.77
CA TYR A 807 -11.42 0.93 8.19
C TYR A 807 -12.06 2.30 8.52
#